data_AF-A0A9E5XUD9-F1
#
_entry.id   AF-A0A9E5XUD9-F1
#
_cell.length_a   1.000
_cell.length_b   1.000
_cell.length_c   1.000
_cell.angle_alpha   90.00
_cell.angle_beta   90.00
_cell.angle_gamma   90.00
#
_symmetry.space_group_name_H-M   'P 1'
#
loop_
_entity.id
_entity.type
_entity.pdbx_description
1 polymer ?
#
loop_
_entity_poly.entity_id
_entity_poly.type
_entity_poly.pdbx_seq_one_letter_code
_entity_poly.pdbx_strand_id
1 'polypeptide(L)'
;MNRLLIHSFRLFLFWVLTFSLWISPPVRAQEYVYDWVKTIGGNNDDYGNDVATDAAGNVYVTGTFSGTVDFDPGPGTYILTSSTPSMFVIKLDADGQLIWVKLIRSLNVGGGVFPRNITLDNTGNILIAGIFFRGVDFDPGPNSYIRYSNIHNKADVFILKLTPSGNFIMQKQFKTASSSYSALNNITDLVTDNNNNIYTIGLYRTRIEVNPGLANYYLNSNVLQAYLVKLDSAGNFQWAKTWDTHYWGWQTDLTMDLSGNLLVAGNFYGSSDIDPGPGTYTINSNGNEDIYLLKLDSDGNFIWAKTIGGIDTDVVADIKIDYNGNILLTGFFEGLTDFDPGPGVYQLTSHGGEDIFILKLNPGGQLIWVKGIGGTDADGGNAIAPDPAGNILVTGFFKSAVDFDPGPGVYTLTSHGGADIFVLSLKPDGSFGWAVFMGGNDEEGGMGIAPDPQNNILTTGTFRDSVDFDPGPGTDIHTSHGYDDIFIHKLKPYKSFIITWKTDNPGVTNNTSIRIPTYPGLTYNYDVDWNNDGVYDQTGITGSVTHDFGTPGTYTIRIRGQFPRIYFNDGGDKEKLLSVDQWGSIVWTSMESAFEGCSNLHINATDAPDLSQVTDMGYMLKGCSSFNENINHWNTEHVEYMNHLFDGAASFNQPLDGWNTSRVVNMSYMFANATAFNQPIGNWNTGTVRFFTGMFKNASSFNRPIGNWNTANAVWMAEMFKNAVSFNRDIGNWNTGHVLYMQHMFDNATAFNQPIGNWNTASVRDMSWMFNRAYQFNQPLSGWNTGQVVNMTGMFSFATAFNQPLNGWNTSNVHYMAFMFDHASAFNQPLDQWNTASVNTMEKMFNSASSFDQNLGGWNISSLQNAAMMFHNVTLSTSNYDALLIGWQGQAHRNNVVFDGGNSRYCLGEDARNILINQDGWTITDGGSEAPPVDTLPDTDTCDFYVLPNLTNGNYYTQSGGNGTQLHARDTLTTSQTVYIYATNGHCDNESSFDVHIYPTPQV
;
A
#
# COMPACT_ATOMS: atom_id res chain seq x y z
N MET A 1 -10.64 -24.72 -73.05
CA MET A 1 -11.44 -24.26 -71.89
C MET A 1 -11.20 -25.05 -70.59
N ASN A 2 -10.15 -25.89 -70.47
CA ASN A 2 -9.84 -26.66 -69.24
C ASN A 2 -8.37 -26.53 -68.77
N ARG A 3 -7.63 -25.50 -69.20
CA ARG A 3 -6.26 -25.22 -68.75
C ARG A 3 -6.03 -23.87 -68.08
N LEU A 4 -7.07 -23.02 -67.99
CA LEU A 4 -7.03 -21.73 -67.28
C LEU A 4 -7.68 -21.74 -65.89
N LEU A 5 -8.35 -22.83 -65.48
CA LEU A 5 -8.92 -22.95 -64.13
C LEU A 5 -8.00 -23.62 -63.09
N ILE A 6 -6.91 -24.28 -63.51
CA ILE A 6 -6.03 -25.03 -62.60
C ILE A 6 -4.84 -24.18 -62.10
N HIS A 7 -4.48 -23.10 -62.81
CA HIS A 7 -3.43 -22.17 -62.35
C HIS A 7 -3.96 -21.13 -61.36
N SER A 8 -5.22 -20.71 -61.48
CA SER A 8 -5.83 -19.74 -60.55
C SER A 8 -6.23 -20.36 -59.20
N PHE A 9 -6.39 -21.68 -59.12
CA PHE A 9 -6.68 -22.38 -57.85
C PHE A 9 -5.42 -22.73 -57.06
N ARG A 10 -4.26 -22.86 -57.72
CA ARG A 10 -2.97 -23.11 -57.04
C ARG A 10 -2.25 -21.83 -56.59
N LEU A 11 -2.51 -20.67 -57.20
CA LEU A 11 -2.04 -19.38 -56.67
C LEU A 11 -2.92 -18.84 -55.54
N PHE A 12 -4.21 -19.19 -55.48
CA PHE A 12 -5.09 -18.80 -54.37
C PHE A 12 -4.85 -19.64 -53.11
N LEU A 13 -4.48 -20.92 -53.24
CA LEU A 13 -4.09 -21.76 -52.09
C LEU A 13 -2.69 -21.43 -51.55
N PHE A 14 -1.79 -20.87 -52.35
CA PHE A 14 -0.44 -20.46 -51.91
C PHE A 14 -0.39 -19.02 -51.35
N TRP A 15 -1.43 -18.22 -51.58
CA TRP A 15 -1.60 -16.87 -51.01
C TRP A 15 -2.41 -16.85 -49.70
N VAL A 16 -3.07 -17.95 -49.33
CA VAL A 16 -3.76 -18.13 -48.03
C VAL A 16 -2.86 -18.84 -47.00
N LEU A 17 -1.65 -19.25 -47.37
CA LEU A 17 -0.72 -20.03 -46.51
C LEU A 17 0.58 -19.29 -46.12
N THR A 18 0.73 -18.00 -46.45
CA THR A 18 1.93 -17.20 -46.08
C THR A 18 1.64 -15.84 -45.44
N PHE A 19 0.38 -15.62 -45.06
CA PHE A 19 0.01 -14.63 -44.04
C PHE A 19 -0.63 -15.39 -42.87
N SER A 20 0.12 -16.33 -42.29
CA SER A 20 0.07 -16.51 -40.84
C SER A 20 0.48 -15.18 -40.24
N LEU A 21 -0.52 -14.32 -40.08
CA LEU A 21 -0.56 -13.35 -39.01
C LEU A 21 0.17 -14.00 -37.82
N TRP A 22 1.23 -13.34 -37.38
CA TRP A 22 1.60 -13.37 -35.97
C TRP A 22 0.42 -12.79 -35.18
N ILE A 23 -0.72 -13.50 -35.17
CA ILE A 23 -1.62 -13.46 -34.05
C ILE A 23 -0.82 -14.24 -33.02
N SER A 24 -0.12 -13.51 -32.14
CA SER A 24 0.26 -14.08 -30.86
C SER A 24 -0.99 -14.80 -30.34
N PRO A 25 -0.90 -16.07 -29.93
CA PRO A 25 -2.04 -16.74 -29.33
C PRO A 25 -2.62 -15.82 -28.25
N PRO A 26 -3.95 -15.78 -28.06
CA PRO A 26 -4.52 -15.00 -26.98
C PRO A 26 -3.78 -15.40 -25.71
N VAL A 27 -3.06 -14.45 -25.12
CA VAL A 27 -2.39 -14.63 -23.84
C VAL A 27 -3.52 -14.93 -22.86
N ARG A 28 -3.72 -16.21 -22.53
CA ARG A 28 -4.71 -16.58 -21.52
C ARG A 28 -4.20 -15.98 -20.21
N ALA A 29 -5.03 -15.16 -19.58
CA ALA A 29 -4.66 -14.56 -18.31
C ALA A 29 -4.34 -15.66 -17.28
N GLN A 30 -3.30 -15.42 -16.49
CA GLN A 30 -2.82 -16.30 -15.44
C GLN A 30 -3.96 -16.57 -14.43
N GLU A 31 -4.29 -17.84 -14.20
CA GLU A 31 -5.31 -18.23 -13.20
C GLU A 31 -4.76 -18.23 -11.77
N TYR A 32 -3.44 -18.23 -11.63
CA TYR A 32 -2.69 -18.17 -10.39
C TYR A 32 -1.66 -17.07 -10.48
N VAL A 33 -1.35 -16.42 -9.36
CA VAL A 33 -0.30 -15.40 -9.26
C VAL A 33 0.71 -15.78 -8.20
N TYR A 34 1.90 -15.25 -8.37
CA TYR A 34 2.95 -15.27 -7.36
C TYR A 34 2.41 -14.72 -6.02
N ASP A 35 2.75 -15.39 -4.93
CA ASP A 35 2.50 -14.91 -3.57
C ASP A 35 3.81 -14.60 -2.84
N TRP A 36 4.65 -15.64 -2.66
CA TRP A 36 5.99 -15.50 -2.10
C TRP A 36 6.87 -16.71 -2.42
N VAL A 37 8.20 -16.50 -2.39
CA VAL A 37 9.22 -17.55 -2.32
C VAL A 37 10.07 -17.36 -1.05
N LYS A 38 10.41 -18.46 -0.40
CA LYS A 38 11.43 -18.53 0.65
C LYS A 38 12.58 -19.42 0.19
N THR A 39 13.80 -18.93 0.26
CA THR A 39 15.01 -19.71 -0.03
C THR A 39 15.79 -20.00 1.23
N ILE A 40 16.31 -21.22 1.34
CA ILE A 40 17.05 -21.70 2.51
C ILE A 40 18.30 -22.40 2.00
N GLY A 41 19.47 -21.96 2.44
CA GLY A 41 20.72 -22.62 2.07
C GLY A 41 21.97 -21.93 2.61
N GLY A 42 23.10 -22.61 2.48
CA GLY A 42 24.43 -22.13 2.82
C GLY A 42 25.46 -22.74 1.88
N ASN A 43 26.76 -22.50 2.10
CA ASN A 43 27.84 -22.79 1.12
C ASN A 43 27.96 -24.24 0.56
N ASN A 44 27.18 -25.20 1.04
CA ASN A 44 27.21 -26.60 0.63
C ASN A 44 25.88 -27.00 -0.02
N ASP A 45 25.80 -28.19 -0.62
CA ASP A 45 24.54 -28.68 -1.18
C ASP A 45 23.46 -28.90 -0.12
N ASP A 46 22.31 -28.25 -0.33
CA ASP A 46 21.11 -28.27 0.49
C ASP A 46 19.89 -28.62 -0.39
N TYR A 47 19.13 -29.65 0.00
CA TYR A 47 18.09 -30.26 -0.82
C TYR A 47 16.70 -30.16 -0.19
N GLY A 48 15.73 -29.60 -0.92
CA GLY A 48 14.30 -29.68 -0.59
C GLY A 48 13.73 -31.00 -1.12
N ASN A 49 13.08 -31.80 -0.27
CA ASN A 49 12.64 -33.13 -0.66
C ASN A 49 11.13 -33.23 -0.90
N ASP A 50 10.31 -32.72 0.01
CA ASP A 50 8.86 -32.85 -0.08
C ASP A 50 8.14 -31.82 0.81
N VAL A 51 6.86 -31.56 0.52
CA VAL A 51 6.03 -30.53 1.16
C VAL A 51 4.64 -31.05 1.52
N ALA A 52 4.14 -30.64 2.68
CA ALA A 52 2.77 -30.89 3.11
C ALA A 52 2.14 -29.61 3.69
N THR A 53 0.81 -29.53 3.65
CA THR A 53 0.04 -28.41 4.20
C THR A 53 -0.98 -28.90 5.23
N ASP A 54 -1.25 -28.10 6.25
CA ASP A 54 -2.35 -28.37 7.19
C ASP A 54 -3.64 -27.61 6.84
N ALA A 55 -4.70 -27.88 7.58
CA ALA A 55 -6.01 -27.25 7.38
C ALA A 55 -6.01 -25.72 7.58
N ALA A 56 -4.98 -25.16 8.22
CA ALA A 56 -4.82 -23.72 8.44
C ALA A 56 -3.94 -23.07 7.35
N GLY A 57 -3.45 -23.83 6.39
CA GLY A 57 -2.54 -23.34 5.34
C GLY A 57 -1.09 -23.22 5.81
N ASN A 58 -0.71 -23.78 6.97
CA ASN A 58 0.69 -23.83 7.36
C ASN A 58 1.44 -24.82 6.48
N VAL A 59 2.70 -24.49 6.18
CA VAL A 59 3.55 -25.24 5.25
C VAL A 59 4.59 -26.03 6.03
N TYR A 60 4.73 -27.31 5.71
CA TYR A 60 5.71 -28.21 6.29
C TYR A 60 6.64 -28.72 5.20
N VAL A 61 7.94 -28.44 5.33
CA VAL A 61 8.93 -28.90 4.36
C VAL A 61 9.98 -29.74 5.08
N THR A 62 10.38 -30.83 4.44
CA THR A 62 11.53 -31.64 4.86
C THR A 62 12.62 -31.57 3.81
N GLY A 63 13.86 -31.60 4.26
CA GLY A 63 15.01 -31.57 3.38
C GLY A 63 16.30 -31.99 4.07
N THR A 64 17.40 -31.97 3.32
CA THR A 64 18.75 -32.26 3.82
C THR A 64 19.62 -31.02 3.67
N PHE A 65 20.45 -30.72 4.66
CA PHE A 65 21.39 -29.62 4.58
C PHE A 65 22.75 -29.98 5.19
N SER A 66 23.79 -29.22 4.84
CA SER A 66 25.09 -29.28 5.51
C SER A 66 25.78 -27.91 5.58
N GLY A 67 26.76 -27.77 6.47
CA GLY A 67 27.36 -26.48 6.75
C GLY A 67 26.52 -25.66 7.74
N THR A 68 26.52 -24.34 7.56
CA THR A 68 25.82 -23.38 8.42
C THR A 68 24.77 -22.68 7.58
N VAL A 69 23.51 -22.81 7.96
CA VAL A 69 22.35 -22.32 7.20
C VAL A 69 21.46 -21.49 8.11
N ASP A 70 20.91 -20.40 7.57
CA ASP A 70 19.83 -19.65 8.19
C ASP A 70 18.48 -20.21 7.72
N PHE A 71 17.66 -20.62 8.68
CA PHE A 71 16.34 -21.19 8.43
C PHE A 71 15.20 -20.21 8.71
N ASP A 72 15.50 -18.96 9.10
CA ASP A 72 14.51 -17.90 9.15
C ASP A 72 14.45 -17.19 7.79
N PRO A 73 13.37 -17.36 7.01
CA PRO A 73 13.23 -16.70 5.72
C PRO A 73 12.74 -15.24 5.84
N GLY A 74 12.55 -14.74 7.07
CA GLY A 74 12.16 -13.37 7.38
C GLY A 74 13.36 -12.47 7.76
N PRO A 75 13.12 -11.31 8.41
CA PRO A 75 14.20 -10.42 8.85
C PRO A 75 14.93 -10.90 10.10
N GLY A 76 14.47 -12.00 10.72
CA GLY A 76 15.13 -12.62 11.85
C GLY A 76 16.32 -13.49 11.42
N THR A 77 16.83 -14.30 12.35
CA THR A 77 17.88 -15.27 12.07
C THR A 77 17.63 -16.51 12.92
N TYR A 78 17.68 -17.68 12.31
CA TYR A 78 17.62 -18.96 12.99
C TYR A 78 18.68 -19.90 12.41
N ILE A 79 19.88 -19.85 13.00
CA ILE A 79 21.04 -20.57 12.46
C ILE A 79 21.06 -22.02 12.95
N LEU A 80 21.15 -22.96 12.00
CA LEU A 80 21.49 -24.35 12.25
C LEU A 80 22.84 -24.70 11.61
N THR A 81 23.62 -25.55 12.27
CA THR A 81 24.91 -26.02 11.76
C THR A 81 25.02 -27.53 11.84
N SER A 82 25.51 -28.12 10.76
CA SER A 82 25.89 -29.54 10.69
C SER A 82 27.12 -29.77 9.81
N SER A 83 28.09 -30.55 10.29
CA SER A 83 29.27 -30.92 9.50
C SER A 83 29.05 -32.10 8.55
N THR A 84 27.85 -32.70 8.58
CA THR A 84 27.47 -33.85 7.74
C THR A 84 26.02 -33.70 7.29
N PRO A 85 25.63 -34.27 6.13
CA PRO A 85 24.25 -34.17 5.64
C PRO A 85 23.24 -34.53 6.72
N SER A 86 22.43 -33.56 7.14
CA SER A 86 21.46 -33.72 8.22
C SER A 86 20.10 -33.25 7.75
N MET A 87 19.07 -33.88 8.30
CA MET A 87 17.70 -33.57 7.92
C MET A 87 17.20 -32.37 8.72
N PHE A 88 16.38 -31.54 8.10
CA PHE A 88 15.56 -30.56 8.80
C PHE A 88 14.07 -30.82 8.54
N VAL A 89 13.25 -30.33 9.46
CA VAL A 89 11.80 -30.17 9.28
C VAL A 89 11.48 -28.74 9.64
N ILE A 90 10.91 -28.00 8.71
CA ILE A 90 10.50 -26.60 8.94
C ILE A 90 8.99 -26.51 8.88
N LYS A 91 8.42 -25.70 9.78
CA LYS A 91 7.03 -25.25 9.72
C LYS A 91 7.00 -23.75 9.50
N LEU A 92 6.37 -23.33 8.41
CA LEU A 92 6.04 -21.94 8.11
C LEU A 92 4.54 -21.70 8.31
N ASP A 93 4.15 -20.48 8.61
CA ASP A 93 2.75 -20.08 8.52
C ASP A 93 2.31 -19.88 7.05
N ALA A 94 1.04 -19.51 6.86
CA ALA A 94 0.47 -19.31 5.52
C ALA A 94 1.14 -18.14 4.74
N ASP A 95 1.80 -17.21 5.44
CA ASP A 95 2.50 -16.05 4.88
C ASP A 95 4.01 -16.32 4.72
N GLY A 96 4.44 -17.57 4.93
CA GLY A 96 5.83 -18.01 4.76
C GLY A 96 6.75 -17.57 5.89
N GLN A 97 6.24 -17.15 7.05
CA GLN A 97 7.06 -16.80 8.21
C GLN A 97 7.41 -18.06 9.03
N LEU A 98 8.62 -18.08 9.58
CA LEU A 98 9.08 -19.20 10.41
C LEU A 98 8.24 -19.33 11.69
N ILE A 99 7.60 -20.49 11.89
CA ILE A 99 7.02 -20.87 13.18
C ILE A 99 8.06 -21.64 14.01
N TRP A 100 8.63 -22.70 13.42
CA TRP A 100 9.73 -23.45 14.03
C TRP A 100 10.48 -24.26 12.97
N VAL A 101 11.74 -24.59 13.26
CA VAL A 101 12.53 -25.56 12.49
C VAL A 101 13.22 -26.53 13.44
N LYS A 102 13.24 -27.81 13.07
CA LYS A 102 13.84 -28.89 13.85
C LYS A 102 14.96 -29.56 13.05
N LEU A 103 16.13 -29.64 13.68
CA LEU A 103 17.27 -30.41 13.19
C LEU A 103 17.14 -31.88 13.59
N ILE A 104 17.41 -32.79 12.65
CA ILE A 104 17.65 -34.22 12.91
C ILE A 104 19.11 -34.50 12.51
N ARG A 105 19.98 -34.59 13.52
CA ARG A 105 21.43 -34.43 13.33
C ARG A 105 22.12 -35.77 13.04
N SER A 106 22.87 -35.82 11.95
CA SER A 106 23.89 -36.85 11.74
C SER A 106 25.12 -36.60 12.64
N LEU A 107 25.60 -37.63 13.33
CA LEU A 107 26.60 -37.53 14.40
C LEU A 107 28.03 -37.84 13.95
N ASN A 108 28.21 -38.48 12.78
CA ASN A 108 29.49 -39.05 12.39
C ASN A 108 29.88 -38.64 10.96
N VAL A 109 31.15 -38.23 10.78
CA VAL A 109 31.76 -37.97 9.46
C VAL A 109 31.54 -39.19 8.55
N GLY A 110 31.12 -38.97 7.30
CA GLY A 110 30.77 -40.05 6.36
C GLY A 110 29.44 -40.76 6.66
N GLY A 111 28.62 -40.20 7.57
CA GLY A 111 27.22 -40.54 7.77
C GLY A 111 26.30 -39.53 7.08
N GLY A 112 25.00 -39.65 7.31
CA GLY A 112 24.01 -38.70 6.82
C GLY A 112 22.57 -39.12 7.15
N VAL A 113 21.65 -38.17 7.14
CA VAL A 113 20.19 -38.40 7.27
C VAL A 113 19.49 -37.76 6.08
N PHE A 114 18.72 -38.56 5.35
CA PHE A 114 18.06 -38.13 4.12
C PHE A 114 16.56 -38.46 4.22
N PRO A 115 15.68 -37.45 4.33
CA PRO A 115 14.25 -37.67 4.25
C PRO A 115 13.84 -38.01 2.80
N ARG A 116 12.67 -38.63 2.65
CA ARG A 116 12.11 -39.02 1.35
C ARG A 116 10.73 -38.44 1.12
N ASN A 117 9.87 -38.48 2.14
CA ASN A 117 8.51 -37.97 2.10
C ASN A 117 8.15 -37.32 3.45
N ILE A 118 7.20 -36.38 3.40
CA ILE A 118 6.50 -35.84 4.56
C ILE A 118 4.98 -35.95 4.36
N THR A 119 4.26 -36.36 5.40
CA THR A 119 2.79 -36.34 5.40
C THR A 119 2.23 -36.02 6.78
N LEU A 120 0.95 -35.68 6.85
CA LEU A 120 0.24 -35.38 8.09
C LEU A 120 -0.81 -36.46 8.38
N ASP A 121 -0.89 -36.93 9.62
CA ASP A 121 -2.02 -37.78 10.04
C ASP A 121 -3.30 -36.95 10.28
N ASN A 122 -4.42 -37.62 10.52
CA ASN A 122 -5.72 -36.96 10.73
C ASN A 122 -5.77 -36.03 11.97
N THR A 123 -4.75 -36.04 12.82
CA THR A 123 -4.62 -35.14 13.97
C THR A 123 -3.61 -34.02 13.74
N GLY A 124 -3.01 -33.95 12.56
CA GLY A 124 -1.98 -32.97 12.18
C GLY A 124 -0.57 -33.32 12.66
N ASN A 125 -0.34 -34.53 13.20
CA ASN A 125 1.03 -34.95 13.51
C ASN A 125 1.79 -35.16 12.20
N ILE A 126 3.08 -34.86 12.25
CA ILE A 126 3.98 -34.91 11.10
C ILE A 126 4.62 -36.30 11.08
N LEU A 127 4.52 -37.00 9.96
CA LEU A 127 5.20 -38.26 9.73
C LEU A 127 6.21 -38.10 8.61
N ILE A 128 7.40 -38.66 8.82
CA ILE A 128 8.52 -38.56 7.88
C ILE A 128 9.18 -39.91 7.73
N ALA A 129 9.37 -40.33 6.48
CA ALA A 129 10.18 -41.48 6.10
C ALA A 129 11.56 -41.01 5.63
N GLY A 130 12.60 -41.77 5.95
CA GLY A 130 13.91 -41.53 5.39
C GLY A 130 14.92 -42.62 5.67
N ILE A 131 16.13 -42.40 5.18
CA ILE A 131 17.28 -43.26 5.42
C ILE A 131 18.34 -42.53 6.22
N PHE A 132 19.17 -43.30 6.93
CA PHE A 132 20.34 -42.74 7.58
C PHE A 132 21.53 -43.70 7.60
N PHE A 133 22.72 -43.12 7.64
CA PHE A 133 23.99 -43.81 7.76
C PHE A 133 24.67 -43.42 9.07
N ARG A 134 25.28 -44.39 9.76
CA ARG A 134 25.99 -44.19 11.04
C ARG A 134 25.05 -43.68 12.14
N GLY A 135 25.51 -42.80 13.04
CA GLY A 135 24.74 -42.31 14.18
C GLY A 135 23.89 -41.08 13.85
N VAL A 136 22.66 -41.05 14.40
CA VAL A 136 21.69 -39.96 14.25
C VAL A 136 21.05 -39.64 15.59
N ASP A 137 20.80 -38.36 15.85
CA ASP A 137 19.95 -37.89 16.94
C ASP A 137 18.61 -37.39 16.39
N PHE A 138 17.54 -38.11 16.71
CA PHE A 138 16.16 -37.81 16.27
C PHE A 138 15.43 -36.82 17.18
N ASP A 139 16.00 -36.48 18.34
CA ASP A 139 15.43 -35.45 19.23
C ASP A 139 16.55 -34.64 19.91
N PRO A 140 17.35 -33.88 19.13
CA PRO A 140 18.48 -33.17 19.69
C PRO A 140 18.03 -32.14 20.73
N GLY A 141 18.51 -32.32 21.95
CA GLY A 141 18.13 -31.52 23.11
C GLY A 141 18.50 -32.22 24.43
N PRO A 142 17.94 -31.79 25.56
CA PRO A 142 18.18 -32.43 26.87
C PRO A 142 17.76 -33.91 26.92
N ASN A 143 16.85 -34.34 26.05
CA ASN A 143 16.32 -35.69 25.95
C ASN A 143 16.72 -36.36 24.62
N SER A 144 18.02 -36.34 24.28
CA SER A 144 18.52 -36.89 23.01
C SER A 144 18.06 -38.32 22.74
N TYR A 145 17.65 -38.58 21.50
CA TYR A 145 17.20 -39.90 21.05
C TYR A 145 18.12 -40.38 19.94
N ILE A 146 19.23 -41.00 20.36
CA ILE A 146 20.28 -41.44 19.44
C ILE A 146 20.02 -42.85 18.94
N ARG A 147 20.21 -43.05 17.64
CA ARG A 147 20.23 -44.36 16.97
C ARG A 147 21.48 -44.49 16.11
N TYR A 148 21.88 -45.73 15.87
CA TYR A 148 23.01 -46.06 15.00
C TYR A 148 22.54 -47.03 13.93
N SER A 149 23.10 -46.89 12.73
CA SER A 149 22.92 -47.89 11.68
C SER A 149 23.47 -49.23 12.16
N ASN A 150 22.74 -50.30 11.90
CA ASN A 150 23.07 -51.62 12.43
C ASN A 150 24.40 -52.16 11.88
N ILE A 151 24.72 -51.80 10.64
CA ILE A 151 26.00 -52.14 10.00
C ILE A 151 26.68 -50.84 9.56
N HIS A 152 27.99 -50.79 9.78
CA HIS A 152 28.80 -49.62 9.43
C HIS A 152 28.75 -49.37 7.91
N ASN A 153 28.49 -48.11 7.51
CA ASN A 153 28.33 -47.67 6.12
C ASN A 153 27.19 -48.34 5.33
N LYS A 154 26.20 -48.91 6.02
CA LYS A 154 24.94 -49.35 5.40
C LYS A 154 23.80 -48.49 5.92
N ALA A 155 22.90 -48.13 5.02
CA ALA A 155 21.72 -47.35 5.36
C ALA A 155 20.78 -48.18 6.23
N ASP A 156 20.22 -47.57 7.26
CA ASP A 156 19.01 -48.04 7.91
C ASP A 156 17.87 -47.08 7.57
N VAL A 157 16.65 -47.57 7.63
CA VAL A 157 15.44 -46.79 7.38
C VAL A 157 14.87 -46.30 8.71
N PHE A 158 14.26 -45.12 8.70
CA PHE A 158 13.49 -44.60 9.81
C PHE A 158 12.10 -44.12 9.39
N ILE A 159 11.18 -44.20 10.35
CA ILE A 159 9.92 -43.46 10.37
C ILE A 159 9.94 -42.60 11.63
N LEU A 160 9.75 -41.30 11.48
CA LEU A 160 9.70 -40.32 12.55
C LEU A 160 8.29 -39.74 12.65
N LYS A 161 7.77 -39.62 13.88
CA LYS A 161 6.50 -38.94 14.14
C LYS A 161 6.73 -37.77 15.11
N LEU A 162 6.23 -36.59 14.74
CA LEU A 162 6.33 -35.36 15.52
C LEU A 162 4.93 -34.75 15.76
N THR A 163 4.75 -33.99 16.84
CA THR A 163 3.55 -33.17 17.04
C THR A 163 3.50 -32.02 16.01
N PRO A 164 2.34 -31.35 15.81
CA PRO A 164 2.27 -30.14 14.98
C PRO A 164 3.23 -29.00 15.40
N SER A 165 3.69 -29.04 16.66
CA SER A 165 4.65 -28.10 17.26
C SER A 165 6.10 -28.60 17.19
N GLY A 166 6.40 -29.68 16.47
CA GLY A 166 7.75 -30.21 16.29
C GLY A 166 8.28 -31.09 17.44
N ASN A 167 7.47 -31.43 18.44
CA ASN A 167 7.92 -32.28 19.54
C ASN A 167 7.99 -33.75 19.11
N PHE A 168 9.02 -34.47 19.57
CA PHE A 168 9.19 -35.89 19.28
C PHE A 168 8.06 -36.74 19.88
N ILE A 169 7.45 -37.61 19.07
CA ILE A 169 6.46 -38.61 19.54
C ILE A 169 7.08 -40.00 19.52
N MET A 170 7.57 -40.45 18.35
CA MET A 170 8.17 -41.77 18.19
C MET A 170 9.13 -41.84 17.02
N GLN A 171 9.99 -42.85 17.04
CA GLN A 171 10.81 -43.25 15.90
C GLN A 171 10.83 -44.77 15.78
N LYS A 172 10.67 -45.28 14.55
CA LYS A 172 10.81 -46.70 14.20
C LYS A 172 11.98 -46.86 13.23
N GLN A 173 12.89 -47.78 13.54
CA GLN A 173 14.04 -48.11 12.69
C GLN A 173 13.81 -49.47 12.01
N PHE A 174 14.08 -49.58 10.71
CA PHE A 174 14.27 -50.86 10.03
C PHE A 174 15.75 -51.04 9.70
N LYS A 175 16.34 -52.14 10.16
CA LYS A 175 17.79 -52.32 10.17
C LYS A 175 18.26 -53.13 8.98
N THR A 176 19.35 -52.70 8.34
CA THR A 176 20.11 -53.57 7.44
C THR A 176 20.83 -54.64 8.25
N ALA A 177 20.55 -55.91 7.95
CA ALA A 177 21.03 -57.07 8.69
C ALA A 177 21.95 -57.98 7.84
N SER A 178 22.60 -57.39 6.82
CA SER A 178 23.58 -58.05 5.95
C SER A 178 24.75 -57.12 5.65
N SER A 179 25.98 -57.62 5.80
CA SER A 179 27.21 -56.89 5.47
C SER A 179 27.60 -57.01 4.00
N SER A 180 26.75 -57.62 3.15
CA SER A 180 27.01 -57.75 1.72
C SER A 180 27.21 -56.37 1.08
N TYR A 181 28.12 -56.28 0.11
CA TYR A 181 28.26 -55.08 -0.71
C TYR A 181 26.93 -54.72 -1.39
N SER A 182 26.18 -55.72 -1.85
CA SER A 182 24.86 -55.56 -2.46
C SER A 182 23.71 -55.33 -1.47
N ALA A 183 23.95 -55.27 -0.16
CA ALA A 183 22.90 -55.01 0.82
C ALA A 183 22.32 -53.60 0.61
N LEU A 184 21.00 -53.55 0.47
CA LEU A 184 20.20 -52.35 0.29
C LEU A 184 19.02 -52.38 1.26
N ASN A 185 18.74 -51.23 1.86
CA ASN A 185 17.54 -50.97 2.63
C ASN A 185 17.18 -49.50 2.40
N ASN A 186 16.11 -49.28 1.65
CA ASN A 186 15.62 -47.96 1.33
C ASN A 186 14.13 -47.88 1.66
N ILE A 187 13.67 -46.68 1.97
CA ILE A 187 12.25 -46.32 2.12
C ILE A 187 11.99 -45.25 1.09
N THR A 188 10.80 -45.21 0.55
CA THR A 188 10.48 -44.24 -0.51
C THR A 188 9.29 -43.39 -0.12
N ASP A 189 8.28 -43.99 0.53
CA ASP A 189 7.08 -43.26 0.91
C ASP A 189 6.36 -43.86 2.13
N LEU A 190 5.44 -43.09 2.72
CA LEU A 190 4.51 -43.53 3.75
C LEU A 190 3.14 -42.84 3.65
N VAL A 191 2.09 -43.56 4.05
CA VAL A 191 0.73 -43.02 4.20
C VAL A 191 0.08 -43.47 5.50
N THR A 192 -1.02 -42.81 5.89
CA THR A 192 -1.82 -43.20 7.05
C THR A 192 -3.27 -43.50 6.69
N ASP A 193 -3.88 -44.45 7.40
CA ASP A 193 -5.33 -44.68 7.30
C ASP A 193 -6.13 -43.77 8.25
N ASN A 194 -7.45 -43.88 8.21
CA ASN A 194 -8.37 -43.14 9.09
C ASN A 194 -8.17 -43.41 10.60
N ASN A 195 -7.50 -44.51 10.96
CA ASN A 195 -7.14 -44.84 12.35
C ASN A 195 -5.69 -44.40 12.69
N ASN A 196 -5.05 -43.67 11.79
CA ASN A 196 -3.65 -43.26 11.84
C ASN A 196 -2.66 -44.44 11.90
N ASN A 197 -3.05 -45.64 11.44
CA ASN A 197 -2.08 -46.72 11.19
C ASN A 197 -1.16 -46.31 10.04
N ILE A 198 0.11 -46.68 10.15
CA ILE A 198 1.15 -46.24 9.22
C ILE A 198 1.45 -47.36 8.24
N TYR A 199 1.41 -47.05 6.95
CA TYR A 199 1.82 -47.94 5.87
C TYR A 199 3.03 -47.33 5.20
N THR A 200 4.08 -48.11 5.00
CA THR A 200 5.28 -47.62 4.33
C THR A 200 5.83 -48.64 3.35
N ILE A 201 6.34 -48.12 2.25
CA ILE A 201 6.91 -48.88 1.14
C ILE A 201 8.41 -48.58 1.02
N GLY A 202 9.16 -49.59 0.61
CA GLY A 202 10.57 -49.43 0.30
C GLY A 202 11.14 -50.57 -0.50
N LEU A 203 12.44 -50.50 -0.75
CA LEU A 203 13.18 -51.48 -1.53
C LEU A 203 14.29 -52.09 -0.68
N TYR A 204 14.47 -53.40 -0.79
CA TYR A 204 15.50 -54.11 -0.04
C TYR A 204 16.19 -55.20 -0.86
N ARG A 205 17.45 -55.44 -0.54
CA ARG A 205 18.25 -56.54 -1.08
C ARG A 205 19.09 -57.14 0.04
N THR A 206 19.25 -58.44 0.02
CA THR A 206 19.89 -59.30 1.03
C THR A 206 19.05 -59.54 2.28
N ARG A 207 19.28 -58.86 3.41
CA ARG A 207 18.56 -59.09 4.67
C ARG A 207 18.31 -57.79 5.43
N ILE A 208 17.06 -57.57 5.84
CA ILE A 208 16.64 -56.44 6.69
C ILE A 208 15.78 -56.90 7.88
N GLU A 209 15.77 -56.13 8.97
CA GLU A 209 14.98 -56.35 10.20
C GLU A 209 13.95 -55.23 10.33
N VAL A 210 12.68 -55.55 10.07
CA VAL A 210 11.57 -54.57 10.06
C VAL A 210 10.83 -54.48 11.39
N ASN A 211 11.10 -55.40 12.34
CA ASN A 211 10.59 -55.31 13.70
C ASN A 211 11.69 -55.56 14.74
N PRO A 212 12.56 -54.58 15.03
CA PRO A 212 13.57 -54.75 16.06
C PRO A 212 12.97 -54.78 17.47
N GLY A 213 13.22 -55.84 18.25
CA GLY A 213 12.73 -55.96 19.63
C GLY A 213 12.72 -57.38 20.21
N LEU A 214 11.74 -57.68 21.09
CA LEU A 214 11.59 -58.99 21.75
C LEU A 214 11.17 -60.11 20.78
N ALA A 215 10.66 -59.77 19.59
CA ALA A 215 10.23 -60.69 18.54
C ALA A 215 10.65 -60.17 17.16
N ASN A 216 11.93 -60.36 16.81
CA ASN A 216 12.51 -59.87 15.55
C ASN A 216 11.83 -60.48 14.32
N TYR A 217 11.53 -59.62 13.33
CA TYR A 217 11.02 -60.03 12.01
C TYR A 217 12.02 -59.64 10.92
N TYR A 218 12.48 -60.63 10.15
CA TYR A 218 13.48 -60.45 9.09
C TYR A 218 12.89 -60.71 7.71
N LEU A 219 13.23 -59.85 6.77
CA LEU A 219 13.02 -60.07 5.34
C LEU A 219 14.35 -60.47 4.70
N ASN A 220 14.32 -61.43 3.78
CA ASN A 220 15.52 -61.97 3.13
C ASN A 220 15.27 -62.20 1.64
N SER A 221 16.08 -61.61 0.77
CA SER A 221 16.08 -61.88 -0.67
C SER A 221 17.43 -61.60 -1.29
N ASN A 222 17.89 -62.43 -2.23
CA ASN A 222 19.14 -62.18 -2.96
C ASN A 222 18.94 -61.28 -4.19
N VAL A 223 17.69 -61.03 -4.57
CA VAL A 223 17.31 -60.08 -5.63
C VAL A 223 16.72 -58.82 -4.99
N LEU A 224 16.60 -57.74 -5.77
CA LEU A 224 15.91 -56.54 -5.27
C LEU A 224 14.41 -56.83 -5.20
N GLN A 225 13.81 -56.56 -4.05
CA GLN A 225 12.38 -56.68 -3.81
C GLN A 225 11.84 -55.40 -3.20
N ALA A 226 10.57 -55.14 -3.45
CA ALA A 226 9.81 -54.20 -2.65
C ALA A 226 9.39 -54.84 -1.33
N TYR A 227 9.23 -54.01 -0.30
CA TYR A 227 8.60 -54.38 0.95
C TYR A 227 7.58 -53.34 1.36
N LEU A 228 6.47 -53.81 1.92
CA LEU A 228 5.40 -52.99 2.50
C LEU A 228 5.20 -53.39 3.95
N VAL A 229 5.22 -52.42 4.86
CA VAL A 229 5.06 -52.64 6.30
C VAL A 229 3.86 -51.86 6.81
N LYS A 230 3.02 -52.52 7.60
CA LYS A 230 1.96 -51.88 8.41
C LYS A 230 2.41 -51.78 9.86
N LEU A 231 2.31 -50.57 10.41
CA LEU A 231 2.43 -50.28 11.83
C LEU A 231 1.10 -49.75 12.35
N ASP A 232 0.81 -49.94 13.64
CA ASP A 232 -0.28 -49.21 14.28
C ASP A 232 0.08 -47.73 14.47
N SER A 233 -0.88 -46.93 14.95
CA SER A 233 -0.69 -45.49 15.19
C SER A 233 0.36 -45.13 16.25
N ALA A 234 0.81 -46.12 17.04
CA ALA A 234 1.89 -46.02 18.02
C ALA A 234 3.24 -46.54 17.49
N GLY A 235 3.29 -47.01 16.23
CA GLY A 235 4.51 -47.53 15.60
C GLY A 235 4.81 -48.99 15.88
N ASN A 236 3.87 -49.75 16.45
CA ASN A 236 4.05 -51.18 16.67
C ASN A 236 3.82 -51.95 15.38
N PHE A 237 4.70 -52.88 15.09
CA PHE A 237 4.65 -53.72 13.89
C PHE A 237 3.41 -54.61 13.87
N GLN A 238 2.70 -54.61 12.74
CA GLN A 238 1.54 -55.47 12.50
C GLN A 238 1.90 -56.60 11.52
N TRP A 239 2.36 -56.26 10.32
CA TRP A 239 2.78 -57.22 9.30
C TRP A 239 3.74 -56.59 8.28
N ALA A 240 4.42 -57.45 7.51
CA ALA A 240 5.21 -57.07 6.36
C ALA A 240 4.88 -57.96 5.16
N LYS A 241 4.91 -57.39 3.96
CA LYS A 241 4.70 -58.04 2.66
C LYS A 241 5.87 -57.71 1.74
N THR A 242 6.18 -58.60 0.80
CA THR A 242 7.28 -58.41 -0.16
C THR A 242 6.93 -58.99 -1.51
N TRP A 243 7.49 -58.41 -2.57
CA TRP A 243 7.34 -58.91 -3.94
C TRP A 243 8.52 -58.50 -4.81
N ASP A 244 8.65 -59.13 -5.98
CA ASP A 244 9.76 -58.87 -6.90
C ASP A 244 9.56 -57.55 -7.65
N THR A 245 10.66 -56.80 -7.80
CA THR A 245 10.64 -55.57 -8.61
C THR A 245 11.77 -55.49 -9.61
N HIS A 246 12.87 -56.25 -9.47
CA HIS A 246 14.01 -56.25 -10.41
C HIS A 246 14.25 -54.87 -11.03
N TYR A 247 14.62 -53.88 -10.23
CA TYR A 247 14.87 -52.49 -10.66
C TYR A 247 16.18 -52.02 -10.03
N TRP A 248 16.77 -50.92 -10.52
CA TRP A 248 18.02 -50.38 -9.97
C TRP A 248 17.89 -48.98 -9.37
N GLY A 249 16.83 -48.24 -9.72
CA GLY A 249 16.56 -46.93 -9.14
C GLY A 249 15.83 -47.00 -7.79
N TRP A 250 15.43 -45.83 -7.30
CA TRP A 250 14.93 -45.65 -5.93
C TRP A 250 13.47 -45.18 -5.85
N GLN A 251 12.74 -45.20 -6.97
CA GLN A 251 11.38 -44.70 -7.05
C GLN A 251 10.37 -45.85 -6.95
N THR A 252 9.58 -45.79 -5.87
CA THR A 252 8.32 -46.51 -5.66
C THR A 252 7.46 -45.61 -4.78
N ASP A 253 6.18 -45.49 -5.05
CA ASP A 253 5.32 -44.59 -4.29
C ASP A 253 4.02 -45.28 -3.85
N LEU A 254 3.41 -44.78 -2.78
CA LEU A 254 2.27 -45.40 -2.13
C LEU A 254 1.14 -44.38 -1.92
N THR A 255 -0.08 -44.80 -2.17
CA THR A 255 -1.25 -44.03 -1.79
C THR A 255 -2.37 -44.95 -1.29
N MET A 256 -3.44 -44.34 -0.78
CA MET A 256 -4.60 -45.05 -0.27
C MET A 256 -5.85 -44.59 -1.01
N ASP A 257 -6.65 -45.53 -1.49
CA ASP A 257 -7.94 -45.20 -2.09
C ASP A 257 -8.99 -44.83 -1.02
N LEU A 258 -10.12 -44.29 -1.47
CA LEU A 258 -11.22 -43.87 -0.58
C LEU A 258 -11.84 -45.02 0.24
N SER A 259 -11.53 -46.27 -0.08
CA SER A 259 -11.99 -47.47 0.65
C SER A 259 -10.94 -48.00 1.64
N GLY A 260 -9.76 -47.38 1.73
CA GLY A 260 -8.66 -47.84 2.58
C GLY A 260 -7.78 -48.92 1.97
N ASN A 261 -7.89 -49.18 0.66
CA ASN A 261 -6.99 -50.09 -0.06
C ASN A 261 -5.69 -49.35 -0.41
N LEU A 262 -4.60 -50.10 -0.44
CA LEU A 262 -3.27 -49.59 -0.75
C LEU A 262 -3.03 -49.68 -2.25
N LEU A 263 -2.51 -48.61 -2.83
CA LEU A 263 -2.11 -48.53 -4.23
C LEU A 263 -0.63 -48.21 -4.28
N VAL A 264 0.15 -49.13 -4.84
CA VAL A 264 1.59 -48.96 -5.03
C VAL A 264 1.88 -48.78 -6.50
N ALA A 265 2.66 -47.77 -6.82
CA ALA A 265 3.28 -47.61 -8.13
C ALA A 265 4.78 -47.83 -8.01
N GLY A 266 5.37 -48.59 -8.94
CA GLY A 266 6.79 -48.83 -8.93
C GLY A 266 7.32 -49.21 -10.29
N ASN A 267 8.64 -49.37 -10.35
CA ASN A 267 9.36 -49.64 -11.60
C ASN A 267 9.94 -51.06 -11.57
N PHE A 268 10.02 -51.71 -12.73
CA PHE A 268 10.56 -53.06 -12.86
C PHE A 268 11.17 -53.36 -14.24
N TYR A 269 12.15 -54.27 -14.30
CA TYR A 269 12.65 -54.83 -15.56
C TYR A 269 12.57 -56.36 -15.56
N GLY A 270 12.33 -56.95 -16.72
CA GLY A 270 12.23 -58.40 -16.89
C GLY A 270 10.97 -59.00 -16.26
N SER A 271 11.06 -60.26 -15.82
CA SER A 271 9.92 -61.01 -15.26
C SER A 271 9.90 -60.91 -13.74
N SER A 272 8.79 -60.46 -13.15
CA SER A 272 8.65 -60.25 -11.70
C SER A 272 7.30 -60.77 -11.18
N ASP A 273 7.31 -61.48 -10.04
CA ASP A 273 6.09 -61.82 -9.30
C ASP A 273 5.71 -60.70 -8.34
N ILE A 274 4.54 -60.10 -8.56
CA ILE A 274 4.06 -58.96 -7.77
C ILE A 274 2.90 -59.28 -6.82
N ASP A 275 2.58 -60.57 -6.62
CA ASP A 275 1.66 -60.99 -5.57
C ASP A 275 2.40 -61.13 -4.22
N PRO A 276 2.08 -60.32 -3.20
CA PRO A 276 2.68 -60.45 -1.86
C PRO A 276 2.21 -61.69 -1.06
N GLY A 277 1.24 -62.44 -1.57
CA GLY A 277 0.63 -63.61 -0.96
C GLY A 277 1.28 -64.93 -1.36
N PRO A 278 0.61 -66.07 -1.08
CA PRO A 278 1.06 -67.39 -1.51
C PRO A 278 0.75 -67.69 -2.98
N GLY A 279 0.05 -66.78 -3.68
CA GLY A 279 -0.21 -66.87 -5.10
C GLY A 279 1.01 -66.50 -5.94
N THR A 280 0.81 -66.38 -7.25
CA THR A 280 1.84 -65.90 -8.17
C THR A 280 1.13 -65.06 -9.21
N TYR A 281 1.57 -63.81 -9.38
CA TYR A 281 1.11 -62.91 -10.44
C TYR A 281 2.32 -62.32 -11.14
N THR A 282 2.76 -63.00 -12.20
CA THR A 282 3.94 -62.60 -12.96
C THR A 282 3.62 -61.52 -13.99
N ILE A 283 4.36 -60.42 -13.91
CA ILE A 283 4.42 -59.36 -14.91
C ILE A 283 5.74 -59.43 -15.68
N ASN A 284 5.76 -58.90 -16.89
CA ASN A 284 6.97 -58.84 -17.73
C ASN A 284 7.11 -57.44 -18.30
N SER A 285 8.31 -56.86 -18.22
CA SER A 285 8.58 -55.61 -18.92
C SER A 285 8.76 -55.87 -20.42
N ASN A 286 8.49 -54.87 -21.24
CA ASN A 286 8.54 -54.92 -22.69
C ASN A 286 9.84 -54.34 -23.26
N GLY A 287 10.95 -54.42 -22.53
CA GLY A 287 12.24 -53.91 -22.97
C GLY A 287 13.09 -53.55 -21.77
N ASN A 288 13.33 -52.26 -21.59
CA ASN A 288 13.99 -51.71 -20.42
C ASN A 288 13.01 -51.66 -19.22
N GLU A 289 13.16 -50.66 -18.34
CA GLU A 289 12.32 -50.44 -17.17
C GLU A 289 10.90 -50.02 -17.55
N ASP A 290 9.91 -50.71 -16.99
CA ASP A 290 8.48 -50.41 -17.11
C ASP A 290 7.85 -50.11 -15.75
N ILE A 291 6.62 -49.61 -15.77
CA ILE A 291 5.84 -49.29 -14.57
C ILE A 291 4.92 -50.46 -14.22
N TYR A 292 4.86 -50.81 -12.92
CA TYR A 292 3.81 -51.65 -12.36
C TYR A 292 2.91 -50.86 -11.40
N LEU A 293 1.63 -51.23 -11.38
CA LEU A 293 0.65 -50.79 -10.40
C LEU A 293 0.12 -52.00 -9.66
N LEU A 294 0.13 -51.92 -8.34
CA LEU A 294 -0.32 -53.00 -7.46
C LEU A 294 -1.37 -52.45 -6.48
N LYS A 295 -2.56 -53.05 -6.50
CA LYS A 295 -3.61 -52.77 -5.53
C LYS A 295 -3.72 -53.88 -4.51
N LEU A 296 -3.67 -53.52 -3.24
CA LEU A 296 -3.79 -54.41 -2.09
C LEU A 296 -4.91 -53.94 -1.16
N ASP A 297 -5.55 -54.87 -0.44
CA ASP A 297 -6.44 -54.47 0.66
C ASP A 297 -5.66 -53.93 1.87
N SER A 298 -6.39 -53.44 2.88
CA SER A 298 -5.81 -52.87 4.11
C SER A 298 -4.99 -53.86 4.97
N ASP A 299 -5.05 -55.15 4.65
CA ASP A 299 -4.30 -56.26 5.27
C ASP A 299 -3.12 -56.74 4.39
N GLY A 300 -2.92 -56.08 3.24
CA GLY A 300 -1.83 -56.37 2.31
C GLY A 300 -2.08 -57.62 1.45
N ASN A 301 -3.35 -58.01 1.24
CA ASN A 301 -3.70 -59.08 0.30
C ASN A 301 -3.89 -58.52 -1.11
N PHE A 302 -3.47 -59.30 -2.11
CA PHE A 302 -3.57 -58.95 -3.52
C PHE A 302 -5.01 -58.72 -3.98
N ILE A 303 -5.27 -57.61 -4.68
CA ILE A 303 -6.55 -57.34 -5.37
C ILE A 303 -6.36 -57.42 -6.89
N TRP A 304 -5.48 -56.58 -7.43
CA TRP A 304 -5.12 -56.60 -8.85
C TRP A 304 -3.75 -55.98 -9.09
N ALA A 305 -3.19 -56.27 -10.25
CA ALA A 305 -1.95 -55.68 -10.72
C ALA A 305 -1.99 -55.35 -12.22
N LYS A 306 -1.28 -54.31 -12.62
CA LYS A 306 -1.21 -53.77 -13.99
C LYS A 306 0.21 -53.36 -14.35
N THR A 307 0.50 -53.32 -15.63
CA THR A 307 1.78 -52.85 -16.19
C THR A 307 1.53 -51.79 -17.25
N ILE A 308 2.44 -50.85 -17.35
CA ILE A 308 2.46 -49.75 -18.33
C ILE A 308 3.89 -49.61 -18.81
N GLY A 309 4.12 -49.57 -20.11
CA GLY A 309 5.48 -49.57 -20.62
C GLY A 309 5.64 -49.78 -22.12
N GLY A 310 6.87 -49.58 -22.57
CA GLY A 310 7.34 -49.58 -23.94
C GLY A 310 8.61 -50.43 -24.08
N ILE A 311 9.41 -50.13 -25.11
CA ILE A 311 10.71 -50.80 -25.30
C ILE A 311 11.80 -50.08 -24.51
N ASP A 312 11.70 -48.76 -24.42
CA ASP A 312 12.68 -47.90 -23.77
C ASP A 312 12.26 -47.67 -22.30
N THR A 313 12.83 -46.65 -21.65
CA THR A 313 12.69 -46.47 -20.19
C THR A 313 11.40 -45.73 -19.84
N ASP A 314 10.56 -46.34 -19.00
CA ASP A 314 9.32 -45.75 -18.47
C ASP A 314 9.32 -45.81 -16.93
N VAL A 315 9.26 -44.64 -16.29
CA VAL A 315 9.45 -44.53 -14.84
C VAL A 315 8.37 -43.70 -14.19
N VAL A 316 7.71 -44.27 -13.18
CA VAL A 316 6.80 -43.54 -12.29
C VAL A 316 7.57 -42.88 -11.13
N ALA A 317 7.22 -41.63 -10.84
CA ALA A 317 7.76 -40.85 -9.73
C ALA A 317 6.79 -40.75 -8.55
N ASP A 318 5.51 -40.51 -8.81
CA ASP A 318 4.50 -40.23 -7.76
C ASP A 318 3.11 -40.80 -8.14
N ILE A 319 2.37 -41.26 -7.13
CA ILE A 319 0.97 -41.72 -7.23
C ILE A 319 0.08 -41.04 -6.18
N LYS A 320 -1.06 -40.50 -6.64
CA LYS A 320 -2.10 -39.93 -5.76
C LYS A 320 -3.51 -40.34 -6.18
N ILE A 321 -4.49 -40.01 -5.35
CA ILE A 321 -5.91 -40.27 -5.60
C ILE A 321 -6.69 -38.96 -5.63
N ASP A 322 -7.47 -38.74 -6.69
CA ASP A 322 -8.36 -37.57 -6.76
C ASP A 322 -9.59 -37.73 -5.85
N TYR A 323 -10.34 -36.64 -5.66
CA TYR A 323 -11.53 -36.64 -4.80
C TYR A 323 -12.67 -37.56 -5.29
N ASN A 324 -12.60 -38.08 -6.52
CA ASN A 324 -13.54 -39.06 -7.06
C ASN A 324 -13.02 -40.51 -6.93
N GLY A 325 -11.83 -40.72 -6.36
CA GLY A 325 -11.19 -42.02 -6.17
C GLY A 325 -10.38 -42.50 -7.38
N ASN A 326 -10.18 -41.67 -8.41
CA ASN A 326 -9.34 -42.03 -9.56
C ASN A 326 -7.86 -41.95 -9.20
N ILE A 327 -7.07 -42.81 -9.84
CA ILE A 327 -5.63 -42.92 -9.65
C ILE A 327 -4.94 -41.93 -10.58
N LEU A 328 -4.05 -41.12 -10.01
CA LEU A 328 -3.22 -40.14 -10.69
C LEU A 328 -1.77 -40.57 -10.60
N LEU A 329 -1.06 -40.53 -11.73
CA LEU A 329 0.34 -40.92 -11.84
C LEU A 329 1.10 -39.88 -12.65
N THR A 330 2.35 -39.61 -12.24
CA THR A 330 3.30 -38.85 -13.06
C THR A 330 4.69 -39.47 -13.00
N GLY A 331 5.53 -39.07 -13.95
CA GLY A 331 6.87 -39.60 -14.15
C GLY A 331 7.39 -39.18 -15.50
N PHE A 332 8.29 -39.99 -16.06
CA PHE A 332 8.84 -39.79 -17.39
C PHE A 332 8.83 -41.08 -18.23
N PHE A 333 8.85 -40.92 -19.55
CA PHE A 333 8.86 -42.01 -20.52
C PHE A 333 9.74 -41.70 -21.73
N GLU A 334 10.35 -42.71 -22.33
CA GLU A 334 11.19 -42.59 -23.53
C GLU A 334 10.62 -43.44 -24.67
N GLY A 335 10.70 -42.95 -25.89
CA GLY A 335 10.31 -43.73 -27.07
C GLY A 335 8.81 -43.96 -27.16
N LEU A 336 8.41 -45.11 -27.73
CA LEU A 336 6.99 -45.47 -27.95
C LEU A 336 6.48 -46.35 -26.80
N THR A 337 5.53 -45.81 -26.02
CA THR A 337 5.04 -46.43 -24.77
C THR A 337 3.52 -46.62 -24.82
N ASP A 338 3.03 -47.79 -24.39
CA ASP A 338 1.60 -48.05 -24.23
C ASP A 338 1.14 -47.78 -22.79
N PHE A 339 0.22 -46.82 -22.67
CA PHE A 339 -0.32 -46.34 -21.41
C PHE A 339 -1.69 -46.93 -21.07
N ASP A 340 -2.24 -47.83 -21.88
CA ASP A 340 -3.43 -48.60 -21.49
C ASP A 340 -3.03 -49.85 -20.69
N PRO A 341 -3.25 -49.89 -19.35
CA PRO A 341 -2.98 -51.09 -18.55
C PRO A 341 -3.95 -52.26 -18.82
N GLY A 342 -4.95 -52.06 -19.68
CA GLY A 342 -5.95 -53.03 -20.09
C GLY A 342 -5.58 -53.80 -21.36
N PRO A 343 -6.58 -54.43 -22.03
CA PRO A 343 -6.38 -55.10 -23.31
C PRO A 343 -6.41 -54.14 -24.52
N GLY A 344 -6.69 -52.85 -24.31
CA GLY A 344 -6.61 -51.83 -25.34
C GLY A 344 -5.16 -51.42 -25.60
N VAL A 345 -4.98 -50.46 -26.51
CA VAL A 345 -3.66 -49.87 -26.82
C VAL A 345 -3.87 -48.37 -26.88
N TYR A 346 -3.14 -47.62 -26.07
CA TYR A 346 -3.08 -46.17 -26.13
C TYR A 346 -1.63 -45.72 -26.02
N GLN A 347 -1.02 -45.48 -27.18
CA GLN A 347 0.40 -45.18 -27.26
C GLN A 347 0.70 -43.70 -27.32
N LEU A 348 1.78 -43.29 -26.65
CA LEU A 348 2.43 -42.00 -26.82
C LEU A 348 3.87 -42.21 -27.29
N THR A 349 4.46 -41.20 -27.94
CA THR A 349 5.88 -41.19 -28.30
C THR A 349 6.54 -39.98 -27.68
N SER A 350 7.67 -40.15 -27.00
CA SER A 350 8.45 -39.02 -26.48
C SER A 350 9.11 -38.23 -27.63
N HIS A 351 9.36 -36.94 -27.42
CA HIS A 351 9.82 -36.01 -28.46
C HIS A 351 11.34 -35.85 -28.55
N GLY A 352 12.11 -36.84 -28.13
CA GLY A 352 13.57 -36.82 -28.25
C GLY A 352 14.19 -37.57 -27.08
N GLY A 353 14.22 -36.93 -25.92
CA GLY A 353 14.63 -37.52 -24.65
C GLY A 353 13.47 -38.16 -23.89
N GLU A 354 13.63 -38.19 -22.57
CA GLU A 354 12.57 -38.53 -21.61
C GLU A 354 11.53 -37.41 -21.58
N ASP A 355 10.25 -37.72 -21.71
CA ASP A 355 9.14 -36.75 -21.65
C ASP A 355 8.26 -37.02 -20.42
N ILE A 356 7.57 -36.01 -19.92
CA ILE A 356 6.64 -36.11 -18.80
C ILE A 356 5.41 -36.92 -19.25
N PHE A 357 4.95 -37.87 -18.43
CA PHE A 357 3.59 -38.38 -18.54
C PHE A 357 2.73 -37.98 -17.34
N ILE A 358 1.44 -37.80 -17.62
CA ILE A 358 0.40 -37.59 -16.60
C ILE A 358 -0.74 -38.51 -16.95
N LEU A 359 -1.03 -39.45 -16.07
CA LEU A 359 -1.92 -40.55 -16.32
C LEU A 359 -3.05 -40.58 -15.29
N LYS A 360 -4.27 -40.71 -15.77
CA LYS A 360 -5.46 -40.89 -14.95
C LYS A 360 -6.13 -42.23 -15.23
N LEU A 361 -6.27 -43.04 -14.19
CA LEU A 361 -6.97 -44.32 -14.23
C LEU A 361 -8.19 -44.30 -13.31
N ASN A 362 -9.19 -45.10 -13.63
CA ASN A 362 -10.30 -45.32 -12.71
C ASN A 362 -9.86 -46.18 -11.49
N PRO A 363 -10.69 -46.32 -10.44
CA PRO A 363 -10.34 -47.11 -9.25
C PRO A 363 -10.04 -48.60 -9.52
N GLY A 364 -10.46 -49.11 -10.69
CA GLY A 364 -10.19 -50.47 -11.17
C GLY A 364 -8.93 -50.62 -12.02
N GLY A 365 -8.15 -49.53 -12.19
CA GLY A 365 -6.92 -49.52 -12.97
C GLY A 365 -7.14 -49.55 -14.49
N GLN A 366 -8.25 -49.00 -14.98
CA GLN A 366 -8.50 -48.83 -16.43
C GLN A 366 -8.22 -47.40 -16.85
N LEU A 367 -7.65 -47.21 -18.04
CA LEU A 367 -7.34 -45.89 -18.59
C LEU A 367 -8.57 -44.99 -18.68
N ILE A 368 -8.49 -43.78 -18.12
CA ILE A 368 -9.42 -42.69 -18.39
C ILE A 368 -8.81 -41.78 -19.45
N TRP A 369 -7.60 -41.29 -19.20
CA TRP A 369 -6.79 -40.54 -20.16
C TRP A 369 -5.31 -40.54 -19.74
N VAL A 370 -4.44 -40.29 -20.70
CA VAL A 370 -3.01 -40.00 -20.49
C VAL A 370 -2.59 -38.80 -21.34
N LYS A 371 -1.62 -38.03 -20.85
CA LYS A 371 -1.01 -36.89 -21.52
C LYS A 371 0.51 -37.06 -21.48
N GLY A 372 1.15 -36.86 -22.63
CA GLY A 372 2.60 -36.75 -22.75
C GLY A 372 2.95 -35.28 -23.03
N ILE A 373 3.91 -34.74 -22.29
CA ILE A 373 4.36 -33.35 -22.38
C ILE A 373 5.88 -33.37 -22.37
N GLY A 374 6.52 -32.84 -23.41
CA GLY A 374 7.97 -32.77 -23.48
C GLY A 374 8.46 -32.21 -24.80
N GLY A 375 9.77 -31.99 -24.86
CA GLY A 375 10.49 -31.42 -25.99
C GLY A 375 11.58 -32.37 -26.49
N THR A 376 12.67 -31.81 -27.00
CA THR A 376 13.78 -32.61 -27.54
C THR A 376 14.78 -33.07 -26.49
N ASP A 377 14.83 -32.37 -25.35
CA ASP A 377 15.70 -32.68 -24.22
C ASP A 377 14.90 -33.44 -23.14
N ALA A 378 15.53 -33.78 -22.02
CA ALA A 378 14.86 -34.52 -20.95
C ALA A 378 13.94 -33.61 -20.12
N ASP A 379 12.71 -34.06 -19.92
CA ASP A 379 11.66 -33.45 -19.13
C ASP A 379 11.03 -34.52 -18.22
N GLY A 380 10.79 -34.19 -16.95
CA GLY A 380 10.34 -35.18 -15.97
C GLY A 380 9.37 -34.64 -14.94
N GLY A 381 8.27 -35.37 -14.72
CA GLY A 381 7.33 -35.11 -13.62
C GLY A 381 7.83 -35.80 -12.35
N ASN A 382 7.99 -35.03 -11.26
CA ASN A 382 8.51 -35.54 -9.99
C ASN A 382 7.42 -35.72 -8.93
N ALA A 383 6.42 -34.83 -8.90
CA ALA A 383 5.33 -34.90 -7.93
C ALA A 383 3.98 -34.47 -8.52
N ILE A 384 2.90 -35.06 -8.03
CA ILE A 384 1.52 -34.84 -8.47
C ILE A 384 0.60 -34.66 -7.27
N ALA A 385 -0.36 -33.73 -7.35
CA ALA A 385 -1.37 -33.55 -6.32
C ALA A 385 -2.71 -33.06 -6.90
N PRO A 386 -3.86 -33.56 -6.43
CA PRO A 386 -5.15 -32.99 -6.78
C PRO A 386 -5.47 -31.77 -5.92
N ASP A 387 -5.85 -30.64 -6.52
CA ASP A 387 -6.35 -29.48 -5.80
C ASP A 387 -7.82 -29.69 -5.34
N PRO A 388 -8.31 -28.96 -4.33
CA PRO A 388 -9.71 -29.06 -3.88
C PRO A 388 -10.77 -28.78 -4.96
N ALA A 389 -10.41 -28.15 -6.08
CA ALA A 389 -11.30 -27.98 -7.25
C ALA A 389 -11.31 -29.20 -8.18
N GLY A 390 -10.44 -30.19 -7.94
CA GLY A 390 -10.30 -31.42 -8.71
C GLY A 390 -9.31 -31.33 -9.87
N ASN A 391 -8.63 -30.19 -10.04
CA ASN A 391 -7.54 -30.07 -11.01
C ASN A 391 -6.32 -30.88 -10.53
N ILE A 392 -5.46 -31.22 -11.48
CA ILE A 392 -4.31 -32.08 -11.27
C ILE A 392 -3.07 -31.21 -11.43
N LEU A 393 -2.38 -31.02 -10.31
CA LEU A 393 -1.17 -30.22 -10.22
C LEU A 393 0.04 -31.14 -10.37
N VAL A 394 1.02 -30.73 -11.17
CA VAL A 394 2.26 -31.46 -11.40
C VAL A 394 3.43 -30.50 -11.32
N THR A 395 4.52 -30.93 -10.68
CA THR A 395 5.81 -30.23 -10.71
C THR A 395 6.94 -31.18 -11.06
N GLY A 396 8.05 -30.62 -11.51
CA GLY A 396 9.21 -31.37 -11.98
C GLY A 396 10.23 -30.43 -12.61
N PHE A 397 10.92 -30.93 -13.63
CA PHE A 397 11.89 -30.17 -14.42
C PHE A 397 11.59 -30.29 -15.91
N PHE A 398 11.98 -29.29 -16.69
CA PHE A 398 11.95 -29.33 -18.16
C PHE A 398 13.13 -28.56 -18.75
N LYS A 399 13.52 -28.88 -19.99
CA LYS A 399 14.66 -28.24 -20.67
C LYS A 399 14.32 -27.83 -22.10
N SER A 400 14.87 -26.68 -22.51
CA SER A 400 14.61 -26.09 -23.82
C SER A 400 13.13 -25.70 -23.97
N ALA A 401 12.61 -25.63 -25.20
CA ALA A 401 11.23 -25.23 -25.46
C ALA A 401 10.29 -26.46 -25.41
N VAL A 402 9.26 -26.40 -24.57
CA VAL A 402 8.26 -27.46 -24.36
C VAL A 402 6.85 -26.90 -24.48
N ASP A 403 5.96 -27.61 -25.17
CA ASP A 403 4.53 -27.28 -25.23
C ASP A 403 3.78 -27.97 -24.09
N PHE A 404 3.31 -27.16 -23.13
CA PHE A 404 2.59 -27.65 -21.94
C PHE A 404 1.08 -27.82 -22.15
N ASP A 405 0.53 -27.47 -23.31
CA ASP A 405 -0.87 -27.80 -23.66
C ASP A 405 -0.93 -29.16 -24.36
N PRO A 406 -1.37 -30.25 -23.69
CA PRO A 406 -1.43 -31.57 -24.32
C PRO A 406 -2.65 -31.73 -25.25
N GLY A 407 -3.39 -30.66 -25.53
CA GLY A 407 -4.51 -30.58 -26.45
C GLY A 407 -4.14 -30.06 -27.83
N PRO A 408 -5.10 -29.52 -28.61
CA PRO A 408 -4.83 -28.92 -29.92
C PRO A 408 -4.32 -27.47 -29.84
N GLY A 409 -4.28 -26.87 -28.64
CA GLY A 409 -3.68 -25.57 -28.41
C GLY A 409 -2.16 -25.66 -28.38
N VAL A 410 -1.50 -24.51 -28.21
CA VAL A 410 -0.05 -24.43 -28.02
C VAL A 410 0.21 -23.46 -26.87
N TYR A 411 0.89 -23.95 -25.84
CA TYR A 411 1.34 -23.17 -24.69
C TYR A 411 2.82 -23.50 -24.40
N THR A 412 3.71 -22.85 -25.15
CA THR A 412 5.15 -23.12 -25.05
C THR A 412 5.78 -22.35 -23.89
N LEU A 413 6.46 -23.07 -23.00
CA LEU A 413 7.43 -22.52 -22.06
C LEU A 413 8.84 -22.84 -22.57
N THR A 414 9.83 -22.02 -22.22
CA THR A 414 11.22 -22.24 -22.64
C THR A 414 12.13 -22.03 -21.44
N SER A 415 12.89 -23.08 -21.08
CA SER A 415 13.80 -23.00 -19.94
C SER A 415 14.95 -22.02 -20.21
N HIS A 416 15.52 -21.45 -19.16
CA HIS A 416 16.64 -20.53 -19.22
C HIS A 416 17.96 -21.29 -18.95
N GLY A 417 18.73 -21.56 -20.01
CA GLY A 417 20.02 -22.22 -19.88
C GLY A 417 19.91 -23.72 -19.57
N GLY A 418 19.75 -24.07 -18.30
CA GLY A 418 19.63 -25.44 -17.80
C GLY A 418 18.19 -25.96 -17.77
N ALA A 419 17.94 -26.91 -16.87
CA ALA A 419 16.61 -27.43 -16.61
C ALA A 419 15.91 -26.54 -15.58
N ASP A 420 14.65 -26.18 -15.83
CA ASP A 420 13.90 -25.24 -14.98
C ASP A 420 12.72 -25.94 -14.29
N ILE A 421 12.26 -25.37 -13.17
CA ILE A 421 11.07 -25.84 -12.45
C ILE A 421 9.83 -25.49 -13.26
N PHE A 422 8.91 -26.45 -13.43
CA PHE A 422 7.56 -26.14 -13.89
C PHE A 422 6.51 -26.39 -12.79
N VAL A 423 5.40 -25.67 -12.88
CA VAL A 423 4.14 -26.02 -12.22
C VAL A 423 3.04 -26.02 -13.28
N LEU A 424 2.43 -27.19 -13.46
CA LEU A 424 1.37 -27.43 -14.44
C LEU A 424 0.08 -27.76 -13.72
N SER A 425 -1.03 -27.20 -14.19
CA SER A 425 -2.38 -27.59 -13.81
C SER A 425 -3.16 -28.11 -15.02
N LEU A 426 -3.65 -29.35 -14.91
CA LEU A 426 -4.61 -29.94 -15.84
C LEU A 426 -6.00 -29.99 -15.21
N LYS A 427 -7.03 -29.74 -16.01
CA LYS A 427 -8.42 -29.91 -15.59
C LYS A 427 -8.72 -31.39 -15.30
N PRO A 428 -9.81 -31.72 -14.57
CA PRO A 428 -10.16 -33.11 -14.25
C PRO A 428 -10.26 -34.06 -15.46
N ASP A 429 -10.56 -33.53 -16.65
CA ASP A 429 -10.67 -34.24 -17.92
C ASP A 429 -9.35 -34.35 -18.71
N GLY A 430 -8.24 -33.84 -18.15
CA GLY A 430 -6.91 -33.84 -18.75
C GLY A 430 -6.69 -32.74 -19.80
N SER A 431 -7.64 -31.82 -19.96
CA SER A 431 -7.42 -30.63 -20.78
C SER A 431 -6.56 -29.60 -20.04
N PHE A 432 -5.83 -28.79 -20.80
CA PHE A 432 -4.93 -27.78 -20.25
C PHE A 432 -5.67 -26.74 -19.38
N GLY A 433 -5.18 -26.56 -18.15
CA GLY A 433 -5.54 -25.45 -17.28
C GLY A 433 -4.62 -24.26 -17.54
N TRP A 434 -3.45 -24.31 -16.92
CA TRP A 434 -2.37 -23.33 -16.99
C TRP A 434 -1.02 -23.98 -16.66
N ALA A 435 0.08 -23.36 -17.07
CA ALA A 435 1.43 -23.74 -16.66
C ALA A 435 2.28 -22.49 -16.41
N VAL A 436 3.21 -22.57 -15.47
CA VAL A 436 4.23 -21.55 -15.20
C VAL A 436 5.57 -22.21 -14.97
N PHE A 437 6.65 -21.45 -15.05
CA PHE A 437 7.98 -21.93 -14.71
C PHE A 437 8.75 -20.90 -13.88
N MET A 438 9.77 -21.38 -13.18
CA MET A 438 10.75 -20.59 -12.43
C MET A 438 12.13 -21.18 -12.78
N GLY A 439 13.09 -20.33 -13.15
CA GLY A 439 14.35 -20.81 -13.72
C GLY A 439 15.45 -19.76 -13.81
N GLY A 440 16.69 -20.23 -13.86
CA GLY A 440 17.93 -19.46 -13.78
C GLY A 440 18.78 -19.62 -15.03
N ASN A 441 20.08 -19.87 -14.90
CA ASN A 441 20.91 -20.30 -16.05
C ASN A 441 21.42 -21.74 -15.89
N ASP A 442 21.15 -22.34 -14.73
CA ASP A 442 21.72 -23.61 -14.28
C ASP A 442 20.56 -24.61 -14.03
N GLU A 443 20.79 -25.65 -13.24
CA GLU A 443 19.79 -26.70 -13.00
C GLU A 443 18.91 -26.43 -11.78
N GLU A 444 17.61 -26.32 -12.03
CA GLU A 444 16.54 -26.20 -11.05
C GLU A 444 15.54 -27.38 -11.19
N GLY A 445 14.93 -27.79 -10.09
CA GLY A 445 13.96 -28.89 -10.13
C GLY A 445 12.94 -28.86 -8.99
N GLY A 446 11.67 -28.97 -9.36
CA GLY A 446 10.58 -29.18 -8.41
C GLY A 446 10.56 -30.63 -7.92
N MET A 447 10.53 -30.84 -6.60
CA MET A 447 10.59 -32.17 -5.98
C MET A 447 9.29 -32.54 -5.25
N GLY A 448 8.57 -31.57 -4.70
CA GLY A 448 7.30 -31.79 -4.01
C GLY A 448 6.27 -30.71 -4.34
N ILE A 449 4.99 -31.09 -4.36
CA ILE A 449 3.86 -30.19 -4.57
C ILE A 449 2.70 -30.53 -3.64
N ALA A 450 2.13 -29.51 -2.99
CA ALA A 450 0.96 -29.67 -2.13
C ALA A 450 0.02 -28.47 -2.25
N PRO A 451 -1.27 -28.67 -2.55
CA PRO A 451 -2.26 -27.62 -2.41
C PRO A 451 -2.62 -27.39 -0.94
N ASP A 452 -3.03 -26.19 -0.58
CA ASP A 452 -3.67 -25.91 0.71
C ASP A 452 -5.22 -25.85 0.56
N PRO A 453 -5.97 -25.81 1.68
CA PRO A 453 -7.43 -25.74 1.62
C PRO A 453 -8.01 -24.45 1.00
N GLN A 454 -7.19 -23.42 0.80
CA GLN A 454 -7.55 -22.16 0.12
C GLN A 454 -7.22 -22.21 -1.38
N ASN A 455 -6.84 -23.38 -1.90
CA ASN A 455 -6.33 -23.60 -3.25
C ASN A 455 -5.03 -22.84 -3.54
N ASN A 456 -4.23 -22.45 -2.55
CA ASN A 456 -2.86 -22.05 -2.84
C ASN A 456 -2.03 -23.30 -3.14
N ILE A 457 -0.97 -23.14 -3.93
CA ILE A 457 -0.12 -24.23 -4.40
C ILE A 457 1.27 -24.01 -3.85
N LEU A 458 1.75 -24.98 -3.07
CA LEU A 458 3.09 -24.96 -2.52
C LEU A 458 3.97 -25.92 -3.32
N THR A 459 5.13 -25.44 -3.74
CA THR A 459 6.17 -26.26 -4.34
C THR A 459 7.49 -26.12 -3.59
N THR A 460 8.25 -27.20 -3.54
CA THR A 460 9.61 -27.19 -2.99
C THR A 460 10.53 -28.02 -3.86
N GLY A 461 11.83 -27.75 -3.76
CA GLY A 461 12.86 -28.44 -4.52
C GLY A 461 14.20 -27.75 -4.36
N THR A 462 15.01 -27.81 -5.40
CA THR A 462 16.35 -27.23 -5.41
C THR A 462 16.55 -26.26 -6.55
N PHE A 463 17.44 -25.29 -6.33
CA PHE A 463 17.86 -24.34 -7.35
C PHE A 463 19.35 -24.00 -7.24
N ARG A 464 19.98 -23.60 -8.37
CA ARG A 464 21.38 -23.22 -8.44
C ARG A 464 21.54 -21.85 -9.11
N ASP A 465 22.60 -21.14 -8.76
CA ASP A 465 22.84 -19.75 -9.17
C ASP A 465 21.63 -18.84 -8.83
N SER A 466 21.27 -17.92 -9.73
CA SER A 466 20.24 -16.91 -9.54
C SER A 466 19.00 -17.24 -10.34
N VAL A 467 17.85 -17.28 -9.66
CA VAL A 467 16.56 -17.69 -10.22
C VAL A 467 15.53 -16.61 -9.93
N ASP A 468 14.70 -16.30 -10.94
CA ASP A 468 13.48 -15.51 -10.74
C ASP A 468 12.33 -16.45 -10.38
N PHE A 469 11.77 -16.27 -9.19
CA PHE A 469 10.65 -17.06 -8.69
C PHE A 469 9.29 -16.39 -8.90
N ASP A 470 9.22 -15.19 -9.48
CA ASP A 470 7.96 -14.59 -9.91
C ASP A 470 7.67 -14.99 -11.37
N PRO A 471 6.75 -15.94 -11.65
CA PRO A 471 6.38 -16.29 -13.02
C PRO A 471 5.54 -15.20 -13.73
N GLY A 472 5.21 -14.10 -13.05
CA GLY A 472 4.45 -12.98 -13.57
C GLY A 472 5.32 -11.89 -14.23
N PRO A 473 4.80 -10.66 -14.37
CA PRO A 473 5.56 -9.53 -14.92
C PRO A 473 6.49 -8.85 -13.91
N GLY A 474 6.44 -9.24 -12.63
CA GLY A 474 7.38 -8.78 -11.62
C GLY A 474 8.70 -9.54 -11.72
N THR A 475 9.55 -9.35 -10.71
CA THR A 475 10.80 -10.09 -10.56
C THR A 475 11.02 -10.33 -9.08
N ASP A 476 11.28 -11.57 -8.68
CA ASP A 476 11.73 -11.91 -7.34
C ASP A 476 12.94 -12.84 -7.42
N ILE A 477 14.12 -12.20 -7.54
CA ILE A 477 15.37 -12.90 -7.83
C ILE A 477 16.04 -13.32 -6.53
N HIS A 478 16.26 -14.63 -6.38
CA HIS A 478 17.03 -15.21 -5.30
C HIS A 478 18.27 -15.92 -5.84
N THR A 479 19.40 -15.77 -5.15
CA THR A 479 20.68 -16.40 -5.50
C THR A 479 21.04 -17.44 -4.46
N SER A 480 21.37 -18.65 -4.91
CA SER A 480 21.86 -19.73 -4.06
C SER A 480 23.24 -19.39 -3.47
N HIS A 481 23.50 -19.88 -2.27
CA HIS A 481 24.75 -19.67 -1.58
C HIS A 481 25.64 -20.90 -1.77
N GLY A 482 26.26 -21.09 -2.93
CA GLY A 482 27.14 -22.24 -3.16
C GLY A 482 26.72 -23.00 -4.40
N TYR A 483 26.19 -24.21 -4.22
CA TYR A 483 25.69 -25.05 -5.32
C TYR A 483 24.16 -25.13 -5.25
N ASP A 484 23.60 -26.21 -4.71
CA ASP A 484 22.15 -26.40 -4.64
C ASP A 484 21.60 -25.84 -3.33
N ASP A 485 20.62 -24.93 -3.40
CA ASP A 485 19.87 -24.41 -2.26
C ASP A 485 18.38 -24.82 -2.35
N ILE A 486 17.67 -24.75 -1.23
CA ILE A 486 16.24 -25.09 -1.15
C ILE A 486 15.39 -23.88 -1.52
N PHE A 487 14.33 -24.10 -2.30
CA PHE A 487 13.22 -23.15 -2.40
C PHE A 487 11.93 -23.72 -1.80
N ILE A 488 11.10 -22.82 -1.28
CA ILE A 488 9.70 -23.06 -0.89
C ILE A 488 8.90 -21.94 -1.54
N HIS A 489 8.08 -22.28 -2.52
CA HIS A 489 7.38 -21.31 -3.35
C HIS A 489 5.87 -21.49 -3.22
N LYS A 490 5.14 -20.37 -3.19
CA LYS A 490 3.68 -20.33 -3.08
C LYS A 490 3.06 -19.55 -4.24
N LEU A 491 2.13 -20.21 -4.94
CA LEU A 491 1.18 -19.58 -5.86
C LEU A 491 -0.19 -19.48 -5.20
N LYS A 492 -0.93 -18.40 -5.48
CA LYS A 492 -2.30 -18.20 -5.02
C LYS A 492 -3.27 -17.98 -6.18
N PRO A 493 -4.56 -18.31 -6.06
CA PRO A 493 -5.54 -18.05 -7.10
C PRO A 493 -5.63 -16.56 -7.48
N TYR A 494 -5.73 -16.25 -8.78
CA TYR A 494 -5.94 -14.89 -9.27
C TYR A 494 -7.34 -14.40 -8.87
N LYS A 495 -7.41 -13.26 -8.19
CA LYS A 495 -8.66 -12.57 -7.87
C LYS A 495 -8.85 -11.39 -8.81
N SER A 496 -10.03 -11.26 -9.42
CA SER A 496 -10.33 -10.12 -10.29
C SER A 496 -10.60 -8.84 -9.51
N PHE A 497 -10.39 -7.70 -10.15
CA PHE A 497 -10.94 -6.43 -9.69
C PHE A 497 -12.43 -6.37 -10.01
N ILE A 498 -13.26 -6.21 -9.00
CA ILE A 498 -14.73 -6.27 -9.13
C ILE A 498 -15.30 -4.91 -8.77
N ILE A 499 -16.09 -4.36 -9.68
CA ILE A 499 -16.70 -3.05 -9.54
C ILE A 499 -18.17 -3.08 -10.00
N THR A 500 -19.01 -2.30 -9.34
CA THR A 500 -20.43 -2.19 -9.67
C THR A 500 -20.77 -0.81 -10.20
N TRP A 501 -21.55 -0.79 -11.29
CA TRP A 501 -21.95 0.40 -12.01
C TRP A 501 -23.47 0.50 -12.12
N LYS A 502 -23.98 1.72 -12.32
CA LYS A 502 -25.37 2.00 -12.65
C LYS A 502 -25.45 2.84 -13.92
N THR A 503 -25.90 2.22 -15.01
CA THR A 503 -25.78 2.76 -16.39
C THR A 503 -26.61 4.02 -16.62
N ASP A 504 -27.70 4.22 -15.86
CA ASP A 504 -28.62 5.36 -15.97
C ASP A 504 -28.33 6.52 -15.02
N ASN A 505 -27.24 6.46 -14.25
CA ASN A 505 -26.69 7.65 -13.59
C ASN A 505 -26.05 8.61 -14.63
N PRO A 506 -25.87 9.90 -14.29
CA PRO A 506 -25.26 10.86 -15.21
C PRO A 506 -23.85 10.43 -15.66
N GLY A 507 -23.51 10.71 -16.92
CA GLY A 507 -22.22 10.36 -17.51
C GLY A 507 -22.13 10.73 -18.98
N VAL A 508 -21.00 10.43 -19.60
CA VAL A 508 -20.76 10.73 -21.03
C VAL A 508 -21.42 9.69 -21.93
N THR A 509 -21.51 8.42 -21.49
CA THR A 509 -22.19 7.37 -22.25
C THR A 509 -23.70 7.39 -22.02
N ASN A 510 -24.46 6.77 -22.93
CA ASN A 510 -25.92 6.70 -22.84
C ASN A 510 -26.41 5.88 -21.61
N ASN A 511 -27.72 5.85 -21.36
CA ASN A 511 -28.30 5.23 -20.16
C ASN A 511 -28.24 3.69 -20.10
N THR A 512 -27.71 3.03 -21.13
CA THR A 512 -27.53 1.57 -21.18
C THR A 512 -26.05 1.19 -21.20
N SER A 513 -25.14 2.16 -21.19
CA SER A 513 -23.71 1.95 -21.34
C SER A 513 -22.89 2.45 -20.15
N ILE A 514 -21.69 1.90 -20.03
CA ILE A 514 -20.60 2.42 -19.22
C ILE A 514 -19.31 2.48 -20.04
N ARG A 515 -18.36 3.31 -19.60
CA ARG A 515 -17.00 3.35 -20.12
C ARG A 515 -15.99 3.16 -19.00
N ILE A 516 -15.12 2.17 -19.12
CA ILE A 516 -13.95 1.96 -18.26
C ILE A 516 -12.83 2.86 -18.77
N PRO A 517 -12.42 3.91 -18.03
CA PRO A 517 -11.41 4.85 -18.50
C PRO A 517 -10.00 4.42 -18.10
N THR A 518 -9.06 4.57 -19.03
CA THR A 518 -7.63 4.23 -18.85
C THR A 518 -6.75 5.45 -19.10
N TYR A 519 -5.56 5.47 -18.51
CA TYR A 519 -4.57 6.53 -18.78
C TYR A 519 -3.75 6.21 -20.05
N PRO A 520 -3.76 7.07 -21.09
CA PRO A 520 -3.11 6.77 -22.38
C PRO A 520 -1.58 6.57 -22.32
N GLY A 521 -0.90 7.00 -21.25
CA GLY A 521 0.56 6.90 -21.11
C GLY A 521 1.08 5.59 -20.54
N LEU A 522 0.20 4.59 -20.32
CA LEU A 522 0.56 3.28 -19.78
C LEU A 522 0.10 2.15 -20.72
N THR A 523 0.73 0.99 -20.59
CA THR A 523 0.36 -0.22 -21.34
C THR A 523 -0.76 -0.96 -20.63
N TYR A 524 -1.79 -1.32 -21.37
CA TYR A 524 -2.91 -2.12 -20.90
C TYR A 524 -3.00 -3.39 -21.74
N ASN A 525 -3.41 -4.48 -21.10
CA ASN A 525 -3.79 -5.73 -21.74
C ASN A 525 -4.68 -6.49 -20.76
N TYR A 526 -5.97 -6.17 -20.77
CA TYR A 526 -6.92 -6.67 -19.77
C TYR A 526 -8.17 -7.28 -20.41
N ASP A 527 -8.81 -8.14 -19.64
CA ASP A 527 -10.07 -8.78 -20.00
C ASP A 527 -11.20 -8.25 -19.10
N VAL A 528 -12.42 -8.25 -19.63
CA VAL A 528 -13.64 -7.88 -18.89
C VAL A 528 -14.70 -8.96 -19.03
N ASP A 529 -15.22 -9.38 -17.88
CA ASP A 529 -16.46 -10.15 -17.71
C ASP A 529 -17.56 -9.13 -17.36
N TRP A 530 -18.44 -8.84 -18.34
CA TRP A 530 -19.40 -7.73 -18.25
C TRP A 530 -20.61 -8.07 -17.38
N ASN A 531 -20.91 -9.34 -17.15
CA ASN A 531 -22.09 -9.78 -16.41
C ASN A 531 -21.75 -10.50 -15.10
N ASN A 532 -20.45 -10.63 -14.78
CA ASN A 532 -19.93 -11.27 -13.58
C ASN A 532 -20.37 -12.74 -13.48
N ASP A 533 -20.48 -13.45 -14.61
CA ASP A 533 -20.87 -14.87 -14.68
C ASP A 533 -19.68 -15.86 -14.64
N GLY A 534 -18.45 -15.34 -14.69
CA GLY A 534 -17.21 -16.12 -14.66
C GLY A 534 -16.60 -16.37 -16.03
N VAL A 535 -17.25 -15.92 -17.11
CA VAL A 535 -16.75 -15.96 -18.48
C VAL A 535 -16.37 -14.55 -18.91
N TYR A 536 -15.13 -14.38 -19.38
CA TYR A 536 -14.67 -13.09 -19.90
C TYR A 536 -15.17 -12.90 -21.32
N ASP A 537 -16.13 -11.99 -21.47
CA ASP A 537 -16.79 -11.66 -22.73
C ASP A 537 -15.86 -10.94 -23.72
N GLN A 538 -14.92 -10.14 -23.20
CA GLN A 538 -14.03 -9.33 -24.02
C GLN A 538 -12.60 -9.42 -23.48
N THR A 539 -11.67 -9.87 -24.31
CA THR A 539 -10.28 -10.11 -23.93
C THR A 539 -9.31 -9.21 -24.70
N GLY A 540 -8.13 -8.97 -24.13
CA GLY A 540 -7.03 -8.29 -24.83
C GLY A 540 -7.24 -6.79 -25.07
N ILE A 541 -7.93 -6.10 -24.17
CA ILE A 541 -8.22 -4.67 -24.26
C ILE A 541 -6.96 -3.87 -23.91
N THR A 542 -6.58 -2.93 -24.77
CA THR A 542 -5.33 -2.14 -24.66
C THR A 542 -5.55 -0.66 -24.32
N GLY A 543 -6.78 -0.25 -24.04
CA GLY A 543 -7.13 1.12 -23.71
C GLY A 543 -8.51 1.23 -23.08
N SER A 544 -9.13 2.40 -23.14
CA SER A 544 -10.48 2.57 -22.59
C SER A 544 -11.50 1.81 -23.43
N VAL A 545 -12.49 1.20 -22.79
CA VAL A 545 -13.54 0.42 -23.46
C VAL A 545 -14.93 0.91 -23.03
N THR A 546 -15.86 0.92 -23.98
CA THR A 546 -17.28 1.21 -23.72
C THR A 546 -18.10 -0.04 -24.02
N HIS A 547 -19.02 -0.37 -23.12
CA HIS A 547 -19.94 -1.49 -23.28
C HIS A 547 -21.40 -1.02 -23.16
N ASP A 548 -22.28 -1.61 -23.98
CA ASP A 548 -23.72 -1.35 -23.97
C ASP A 548 -24.47 -2.62 -23.56
N PHE A 549 -25.13 -2.56 -22.40
CA PHE A 549 -25.91 -3.67 -21.85
C PHE A 549 -27.29 -3.82 -22.49
N GLY A 550 -27.68 -2.89 -23.36
CA GLY A 550 -28.98 -2.87 -24.05
C GLY A 550 -30.16 -2.44 -23.17
N THR A 551 -30.06 -2.54 -21.85
CA THR A 551 -31.05 -2.03 -20.89
C THR A 551 -30.40 -1.18 -19.80
N PRO A 552 -31.09 -0.14 -19.31
CA PRO A 552 -30.67 0.56 -18.11
C PRO A 552 -30.69 -0.37 -16.89
N GLY A 553 -29.71 -0.25 -16.00
CA GLY A 553 -29.63 -1.12 -14.83
C GLY A 553 -28.35 -0.98 -14.02
N THR A 554 -28.25 -1.81 -12.98
CA THR A 554 -27.04 -1.96 -12.17
C THR A 554 -26.32 -3.24 -12.57
N TYR A 555 -25.03 -3.13 -12.86
CA TYR A 555 -24.20 -4.21 -13.38
C TYR A 555 -22.90 -4.29 -12.58
N THR A 556 -22.59 -5.47 -12.08
CA THR A 556 -21.29 -5.81 -11.51
C THR A 556 -20.44 -6.42 -12.62
N ILE A 557 -19.18 -5.99 -12.72
CA ILE A 557 -18.24 -6.50 -13.73
C ILE A 557 -16.95 -6.98 -13.06
N ARG A 558 -16.21 -7.87 -13.72
CA ARG A 558 -14.86 -8.27 -13.29
C ARG A 558 -13.82 -7.88 -14.33
N ILE A 559 -12.67 -7.39 -13.84
CA ILE A 559 -11.51 -7.02 -14.65
C ILE A 559 -10.32 -7.87 -14.20
N ARG A 560 -9.56 -8.42 -15.16
CA ARG A 560 -8.29 -9.10 -14.92
C ARG A 560 -7.24 -8.74 -15.95
N GLY A 561 -5.98 -9.10 -15.70
CA GLY A 561 -4.85 -8.88 -16.60
C GLY A 561 -4.10 -7.60 -16.27
N GLN A 562 -3.35 -7.07 -17.24
CA GLN A 562 -2.54 -5.87 -17.07
C GLN A 562 -3.41 -4.61 -17.11
N PHE A 563 -3.79 -4.14 -15.92
CA PHE A 563 -4.64 -2.97 -15.72
C PHE A 563 -4.00 -2.03 -14.68
N PRO A 564 -2.95 -1.28 -15.07
CA PRO A 564 -2.07 -0.59 -14.13
C PRO A 564 -2.74 0.53 -13.32
N ARG A 565 -3.81 1.12 -13.86
CA ARG A 565 -4.61 2.19 -13.23
C ARG A 565 -5.96 2.37 -13.95
N ILE A 566 -7.04 2.60 -13.20
CA ILE A 566 -8.28 3.20 -13.71
C ILE A 566 -8.15 4.72 -13.63
N TYR A 567 -8.63 5.49 -14.61
CA TYR A 567 -8.31 6.94 -14.67
C TYR A 567 -9.53 7.80 -15.02
N PHE A 568 -10.35 8.14 -14.02
CA PHE A 568 -11.50 9.03 -14.24
C PHE A 568 -11.09 10.49 -14.46
N ASN A 569 -10.19 11.03 -13.64
CA ASN A 569 -9.69 12.42 -13.76
C ASN A 569 -10.83 13.44 -13.91
N ASP A 570 -11.82 13.36 -13.01
CA ASP A 570 -13.04 14.17 -12.99
C ASP A 570 -13.89 14.12 -14.28
N GLY A 571 -13.74 13.07 -15.10
CA GLY A 571 -14.40 12.92 -16.39
C GLY A 571 -15.17 11.60 -16.59
N GLY A 572 -15.61 11.36 -17.82
CA GLY A 572 -16.23 10.10 -18.23
C GLY A 572 -17.54 9.78 -17.48
N ASP A 573 -17.68 8.52 -17.08
CA ASP A 573 -18.87 7.99 -16.43
C ASP A 573 -18.70 7.93 -14.89
N LYS A 574 -17.96 8.86 -14.30
CA LYS A 574 -17.61 8.87 -12.86
C LYS A 574 -18.80 8.71 -11.90
N GLU A 575 -19.96 9.29 -12.20
CA GLU A 575 -21.15 9.16 -11.35
C GLU A 575 -21.88 7.82 -11.54
N LYS A 576 -21.54 7.06 -12.60
CA LYS A 576 -22.07 5.73 -12.84
C LYS A 576 -21.37 4.65 -12.02
N LEU A 577 -20.13 4.87 -11.60
CA LEU A 577 -19.43 3.94 -10.69
C LEU A 577 -20.05 4.04 -9.29
N LEU A 578 -20.54 2.92 -8.78
CA LEU A 578 -21.16 2.84 -7.46
C LEU A 578 -20.22 2.25 -6.42
N SER A 579 -19.48 1.20 -6.76
CA SER A 579 -18.60 0.56 -5.77
C SER A 579 -17.39 -0.14 -6.35
N VAL A 580 -16.35 -0.21 -5.50
CA VAL A 580 -15.30 -1.23 -5.57
C VAL A 580 -15.68 -2.34 -4.59
N ASP A 581 -15.97 -3.52 -5.14
CA ASP A 581 -16.44 -4.68 -4.38
C ASP A 581 -15.30 -5.68 -4.09
N GLN A 582 -14.22 -5.64 -4.88
CA GLN A 582 -12.98 -6.40 -4.63
C GLN A 582 -11.81 -5.74 -5.38
N TRP A 583 -10.65 -5.60 -4.74
CA TRP A 583 -9.44 -5.08 -5.41
C TRP A 583 -8.75 -6.12 -6.28
N GLY A 584 -8.70 -7.36 -5.80
CA GLY A 584 -8.13 -8.49 -6.51
C GLY A 584 -6.59 -8.49 -6.57
N SER A 585 -6.05 -9.23 -7.52
CA SER A 585 -4.62 -9.49 -7.72
C SER A 585 -3.95 -8.48 -8.66
N ILE A 586 -4.60 -7.36 -8.95
CA ILE A 586 -3.99 -6.30 -9.78
C ILE A 586 -2.92 -5.60 -8.95
N VAL A 587 -1.68 -5.64 -9.45
CA VAL A 587 -0.59 -4.79 -8.97
C VAL A 587 -0.73 -3.42 -9.60
N TRP A 588 -1.09 -2.42 -8.80
CA TRP A 588 -1.33 -1.07 -9.29
C TRP A 588 0.00 -0.33 -9.42
N THR A 589 0.22 0.36 -10.54
CA THR A 589 1.45 1.15 -10.73
C THR A 589 1.24 2.63 -10.40
N SER A 590 -0.01 3.09 -10.34
CA SER A 590 -0.36 4.42 -9.86
C SER A 590 -1.83 4.46 -9.44
N MET A 591 -2.17 5.29 -8.45
CA MET A 591 -3.54 5.61 -8.06
C MET A 591 -3.92 7.07 -8.37
N GLU A 592 -3.04 7.82 -9.04
CA GLU A 592 -3.27 9.24 -9.32
C GLU A 592 -4.54 9.43 -10.17
N SER A 593 -5.44 10.28 -9.67
CA SER A 593 -6.77 10.58 -10.25
C SER A 593 -7.63 9.35 -10.54
N ALA A 594 -7.40 8.23 -9.82
CA ALA A 594 -8.03 6.97 -10.17
C ALA A 594 -9.54 7.00 -10.06
N PHE A 595 -10.10 7.58 -8.98
CA PHE A 595 -11.54 7.72 -8.73
C PHE A 595 -11.98 9.19 -8.63
N GLU A 596 -11.19 10.12 -9.15
CA GLU A 596 -11.48 11.55 -9.06
C GLU A 596 -12.87 11.88 -9.61
N GLY A 597 -13.69 12.50 -8.76
CA GLY A 597 -15.06 12.94 -9.04
C GLY A 597 -16.13 11.84 -8.95
N CYS A 598 -15.79 10.61 -8.54
CA CYS A 598 -16.76 9.53 -8.35
C CYS A 598 -17.56 9.74 -7.07
N SER A 599 -18.54 10.65 -7.10
CA SER A 599 -19.32 11.09 -5.93
C SER A 599 -20.22 10.02 -5.30
N ASN A 600 -20.57 8.97 -6.07
CA ASN A 600 -21.39 7.84 -5.63
C ASN A 600 -20.56 6.62 -5.17
N LEU A 601 -19.22 6.73 -5.17
CA LEU A 601 -18.34 5.61 -4.87
C LEU A 601 -18.41 5.17 -3.40
N HIS A 602 -18.61 3.86 -3.23
CA HIS A 602 -18.41 3.12 -1.99
C HIS A 602 -17.30 2.07 -2.15
N ILE A 603 -16.57 1.76 -1.08
CA ILE A 603 -15.60 0.65 -1.07
C ILE A 603 -16.14 -0.46 -0.17
N ASN A 604 -16.80 -1.45 -0.79
CA ASN A 604 -17.33 -2.64 -0.11
C ASN A 604 -16.27 -3.75 0.04
N ALA A 605 -15.17 -3.63 -0.70
CA ALA A 605 -14.07 -4.57 -0.72
C ALA A 605 -13.53 -4.88 0.69
N THR A 606 -13.34 -6.16 0.98
CA THR A 606 -12.70 -6.63 2.23
C THR A 606 -11.20 -6.84 2.07
N ASP A 607 -10.71 -6.92 0.84
CA ASP A 607 -9.29 -6.93 0.50
C ASP A 607 -8.74 -5.50 0.31
N ALA A 608 -7.42 -5.39 0.21
CA ALA A 608 -6.71 -4.13 -0.05
C ALA A 608 -6.14 -4.12 -1.47
N PRO A 609 -5.97 -2.95 -2.11
CA PRO A 609 -5.22 -2.86 -3.34
C PRO A 609 -3.74 -3.20 -3.07
N ASP A 610 -3.12 -3.92 -4.01
CA ASP A 610 -1.67 -4.05 -4.02
C ASP A 610 -1.04 -2.74 -4.52
N LEU A 611 -0.54 -1.95 -3.55
CA LEU A 611 0.10 -0.66 -3.76
C LEU A 611 1.63 -0.76 -3.80
N SER A 612 2.21 -1.96 -3.91
CA SER A 612 3.66 -2.18 -3.87
C SER A 612 4.43 -1.42 -4.94
N GLN A 613 3.79 -1.09 -6.07
CA GLN A 613 4.35 -0.30 -7.16
C GLN A 613 3.79 1.13 -7.26
N VAL A 614 2.98 1.59 -6.28
CA VAL A 614 2.35 2.92 -6.31
C VAL A 614 3.19 3.94 -5.55
N THR A 615 3.73 4.92 -6.28
CA THR A 615 4.40 6.10 -5.70
C THR A 615 3.49 7.34 -5.63
N ASP A 616 2.41 7.38 -6.42
CA ASP A 616 1.50 8.52 -6.52
C ASP A 616 0.03 8.10 -6.31
N MET A 617 -0.57 8.64 -5.25
CA MET A 617 -1.99 8.54 -4.91
C MET A 617 -2.72 9.89 -5.02
N GLY A 618 -2.09 10.90 -5.61
CA GLY A 618 -2.64 12.25 -5.73
C GLY A 618 -4.00 12.26 -6.41
N TYR A 619 -4.93 13.08 -5.93
CA TYR A 619 -6.28 13.21 -6.49
C TYR A 619 -7.16 11.94 -6.48
N MET A 620 -6.68 10.78 -5.99
CA MET A 620 -7.37 9.49 -6.13
C MET A 620 -8.84 9.52 -5.72
N LEU A 621 -9.18 10.16 -4.58
CA LEU A 621 -10.53 10.26 -4.03
C LEU A 621 -11.04 11.71 -3.98
N LYS A 622 -10.43 12.60 -4.77
CA LYS A 622 -10.90 14.00 -4.85
C LYS A 622 -12.32 14.02 -5.40
N GLY A 623 -13.22 14.76 -4.75
CA GLY A 623 -14.62 14.91 -5.17
C GLY A 623 -15.50 13.69 -4.87
N CYS A 624 -14.98 12.64 -4.23
CA CYS A 624 -15.78 11.50 -3.74
C CYS A 624 -16.57 11.92 -2.49
N SER A 625 -17.57 12.78 -2.65
CA SER A 625 -18.26 13.46 -1.55
C SER A 625 -19.01 12.52 -0.58
N SER A 626 -19.41 11.33 -1.04
CA SER A 626 -20.11 10.32 -0.23
C SER A 626 -19.17 9.28 0.41
N PHE A 627 -17.89 9.26 0.02
CA PHE A 627 -16.92 8.27 0.49
C PHE A 627 -16.63 8.43 1.99
N ASN A 628 -16.74 7.33 2.74
CA ASN A 628 -16.48 7.31 4.18
C ASN A 628 -16.10 5.90 4.70
N GLU A 629 -15.56 5.04 3.86
CA GLU A 629 -15.18 3.67 4.18
C GLU A 629 -13.78 3.60 4.79
N ASN A 630 -13.54 2.58 5.63
CA ASN A 630 -12.28 2.43 6.36
C ASN A 630 -11.21 1.79 5.47
N ILE A 631 -10.15 2.56 5.19
CA ILE A 631 -9.01 2.17 4.35
C ILE A 631 -7.68 2.18 5.14
N ASN A 632 -7.75 2.13 6.47
CA ASN A 632 -6.57 2.19 7.34
C ASN A 632 -5.61 1.00 7.19
N HIS A 633 -6.10 -0.11 6.62
CA HIS A 633 -5.36 -1.35 6.43
C HIS A 633 -4.58 -1.41 5.11
N TRP A 634 -4.63 -0.35 4.28
CA TRP A 634 -3.86 -0.28 3.04
C TRP A 634 -2.37 -0.05 3.33
N ASN A 635 -1.49 -0.76 2.60
CA ASN A 635 -0.05 -0.55 2.70
C ASN A 635 0.39 0.64 1.84
N THR A 636 0.82 1.75 2.46
CA THR A 636 1.24 2.97 1.77
C THR A 636 2.75 3.22 1.79
N GLU A 637 3.58 2.22 2.11
CA GLU A 637 5.01 2.42 2.41
C GLU A 637 5.85 2.97 1.24
N HIS A 638 5.39 2.78 0.01
CA HIS A 638 6.04 3.24 -1.23
C HIS A 638 5.55 4.60 -1.72
N VAL A 639 4.50 5.17 -1.09
CA VAL A 639 3.82 6.37 -1.58
C VAL A 639 4.61 7.65 -1.26
N GLU A 640 4.84 8.49 -2.27
CA GLU A 640 5.54 9.77 -2.18
C GLU A 640 4.60 10.98 -2.33
N TYR A 641 3.50 10.83 -3.08
CA TYR A 641 2.56 11.91 -3.39
C TYR A 641 1.13 11.58 -2.91
N MET A 642 0.58 12.43 -2.05
CA MET A 642 -0.79 12.35 -1.52
C MET A 642 -1.56 13.67 -1.70
N ASN A 643 -1.12 14.53 -2.62
CA ASN A 643 -1.77 15.82 -2.85
C ASN A 643 -3.21 15.66 -3.33
N HIS A 644 -4.14 16.45 -2.78
CA HIS A 644 -5.57 16.39 -3.07
C HIS A 644 -6.25 15.03 -2.85
N LEU A 645 -5.62 14.07 -2.16
CA LEU A 645 -6.13 12.70 -2.05
C LEU A 645 -7.61 12.63 -1.60
N PHE A 646 -8.00 13.40 -0.59
CA PHE A 646 -9.37 13.50 -0.08
C PHE A 646 -9.99 14.88 -0.31
N ASP A 647 -9.51 15.64 -1.30
CA ASP A 647 -10.03 16.99 -1.56
C ASP A 647 -11.50 16.94 -1.97
N GLY A 648 -12.41 17.52 -1.19
CA GLY A 648 -13.85 17.47 -1.44
C GLY A 648 -14.53 16.15 -1.07
N ALA A 649 -13.83 15.21 -0.43
CA ALA A 649 -14.43 14.04 0.21
C ALA A 649 -15.15 14.47 1.51
N ALA A 650 -16.24 15.24 1.36
CA ALA A 650 -16.86 16.00 2.44
C ALA A 650 -17.33 15.16 3.63
N SER A 651 -17.73 13.90 3.37
CA SER A 651 -18.22 12.94 4.36
C SER A 651 -17.11 12.12 5.03
N PHE A 652 -15.89 12.12 4.50
CA PHE A 652 -14.82 11.24 4.94
C PHE A 652 -14.34 11.58 6.36
N ASN A 653 -14.38 10.60 7.25
CA ASN A 653 -13.98 10.73 8.65
C ASN A 653 -13.54 9.38 9.27
N GLN A 654 -12.72 8.61 8.55
CA GLN A 654 -12.22 7.30 8.99
C GLN A 654 -10.74 7.35 9.43
N PRO A 655 -10.31 6.43 10.33
CA PRO A 655 -8.92 6.37 10.80
C PRO A 655 -7.93 6.17 9.65
N LEU A 656 -6.77 6.80 9.78
CA LEU A 656 -5.62 6.69 8.85
C LEU A 656 -4.28 6.57 9.61
N ASP A 657 -4.34 6.26 10.90
CA ASP A 657 -3.17 6.17 11.79
C ASP A 657 -2.30 4.93 11.52
N GLY A 658 -2.76 3.96 10.74
CA GLY A 658 -2.00 2.79 10.29
C GLY A 658 -1.12 3.04 9.06
N TRP A 659 -1.29 4.18 8.38
CA TRP A 659 -0.54 4.48 7.16
C TRP A 659 0.93 4.82 7.42
N ASN A 660 1.81 4.29 6.58
CA ASN A 660 3.23 4.65 6.56
C ASN A 660 3.43 5.87 5.66
N THR A 661 3.79 7.02 6.25
CA THR A 661 4.01 8.28 5.52
C THR A 661 5.48 8.67 5.38
N SER A 662 6.41 7.77 5.76
CA SER A 662 7.85 8.11 5.87
C SER A 662 8.49 8.57 4.56
N ARG A 663 7.95 8.18 3.41
CA ARG A 663 8.41 8.60 2.07
C ARG A 663 7.62 9.76 1.47
N VAL A 664 6.53 10.21 2.10
CA VAL A 664 5.64 11.23 1.53
C VAL A 664 6.32 12.60 1.49
N VAL A 665 6.40 13.19 0.29
CA VAL A 665 7.01 14.52 0.06
C VAL A 665 5.95 15.61 -0.12
N ASN A 666 4.75 15.27 -0.62
CA ASN A 666 3.69 16.23 -0.95
C ASN A 666 2.33 15.84 -0.34
N MET A 667 1.83 16.66 0.58
CA MET A 667 0.50 16.54 1.20
C MET A 667 -0.40 17.75 0.89
N SER A 668 -0.08 18.51 -0.16
CA SER A 668 -0.83 19.73 -0.51
C SER A 668 -2.30 19.40 -0.76
N TYR A 669 -3.19 20.14 -0.10
CA TYR A 669 -4.65 20.00 -0.22
C TYR A 669 -5.21 18.60 0.09
N MET A 670 -4.45 17.74 0.77
CA MET A 670 -4.85 16.34 1.03
C MET A 670 -6.26 16.22 1.63
N PHE A 671 -6.63 17.08 2.57
CA PHE A 671 -7.95 17.13 3.21
C PHE A 671 -8.70 18.44 2.92
N ALA A 672 -8.38 19.12 1.81
CA ALA A 672 -9.09 20.32 1.45
C ALA A 672 -10.58 20.02 1.27
N ASN A 673 -11.49 20.84 1.80
CA ASN A 673 -12.95 20.61 1.73
C ASN A 673 -13.46 19.27 2.34
N ALA A 674 -12.63 18.49 3.04
CA ALA A 674 -13.05 17.30 3.78
C ALA A 674 -13.71 17.72 5.11
N THR A 675 -14.91 18.29 5.02
CA THR A 675 -15.54 19.03 6.13
C THR A 675 -15.81 18.20 7.39
N ALA A 676 -16.01 16.89 7.26
CA ALA A 676 -16.24 15.98 8.38
C ALA A 676 -14.96 15.45 9.03
N PHE A 677 -13.81 15.55 8.37
CA PHE A 677 -12.58 14.86 8.79
C PHE A 677 -12.05 15.37 10.14
N ASN A 678 -11.92 14.48 11.12
CA ASN A 678 -11.45 14.80 12.46
C ASN A 678 -10.81 13.58 13.17
N GLN A 679 -9.96 12.84 12.46
CA GLN A 679 -9.33 11.59 12.93
C GLN A 679 -7.86 11.80 13.36
N PRO A 680 -7.32 10.95 14.25
CA PRO A 680 -5.95 11.09 14.72
C PRO A 680 -4.95 10.75 13.60
N ILE A 681 -4.05 11.69 13.32
CA ILE A 681 -2.95 11.56 12.34
C ILE A 681 -1.62 12.10 12.90
N GLY A 682 -1.57 12.33 14.21
CA GLY A 682 -0.40 12.91 14.89
C GLY A 682 0.80 11.97 14.96
N ASN A 683 0.63 10.68 14.65
CA ASN A 683 1.68 9.66 14.63
C ASN A 683 2.38 9.55 13.25
N TRP A 684 1.89 10.24 12.22
CA TRP A 684 2.52 10.23 10.90
C TRP A 684 3.94 10.77 10.93
N ASN A 685 4.83 10.12 10.17
CA ASN A 685 6.17 10.62 9.92
C ASN A 685 6.12 11.65 8.80
N THR A 686 6.27 12.92 9.15
CA THR A 686 6.25 14.03 8.18
C THR A 686 7.64 14.56 7.85
N GLY A 687 8.71 13.89 8.29
CA GLY A 687 10.08 14.41 8.21
C GLY A 687 10.58 14.67 6.79
N THR A 688 9.97 14.05 5.78
CA THR A 688 10.29 14.20 4.35
C THR A 688 9.38 15.19 3.63
N VAL A 689 8.27 15.62 4.24
CA VAL A 689 7.24 16.45 3.60
C VAL A 689 7.75 17.87 3.40
N ARG A 690 7.65 18.37 2.16
CA ARG A 690 8.06 19.73 1.77
C ARG A 690 6.87 20.66 1.50
N PHE A 691 5.73 20.09 1.11
CA PHE A 691 4.55 20.82 0.67
C PHE A 691 3.32 20.48 1.53
N PHE A 692 2.88 21.44 2.34
CA PHE A 692 1.69 21.39 3.20
C PHE A 692 0.58 22.35 2.75
N THR A 693 0.73 22.96 1.56
CA THR A 693 -0.17 24.00 1.06
C THR A 693 -1.62 23.55 1.15
N GLY A 694 -2.45 24.29 1.88
CA GLY A 694 -3.89 24.03 1.96
C GLY A 694 -4.30 22.66 2.52
N MET A 695 -3.42 21.93 3.21
CA MET A 695 -3.69 20.55 3.65
C MET A 695 -5.04 20.39 4.37
N PHE A 696 -5.45 21.34 5.20
CA PHE A 696 -6.72 21.37 5.93
C PHE A 696 -7.63 22.54 5.52
N LYS A 697 -7.44 23.08 4.32
CA LYS A 697 -8.27 24.19 3.82
C LYS A 697 -9.75 23.79 3.81
N ASN A 698 -10.63 24.54 4.44
CA ASN A 698 -12.05 24.24 4.61
C ASN A 698 -12.38 22.93 5.38
N ALA A 699 -11.40 22.29 6.03
CA ALA A 699 -11.64 21.13 6.91
C ALA A 699 -12.24 21.60 8.26
N SER A 700 -13.49 22.04 8.23
CA SER A 700 -14.13 22.80 9.31
C SER A 700 -14.22 22.06 10.65
N SER A 701 -14.26 20.73 10.64
CA SER A 701 -14.33 19.90 11.86
C SER A 701 -12.97 19.50 12.44
N PHE A 702 -11.88 19.67 11.69
CA PHE A 702 -10.57 19.13 12.08
C PHE A 702 -10.02 19.86 13.32
N ASN A 703 -9.77 19.11 14.40
CA ASN A 703 -9.25 19.65 15.66
C ASN A 703 -8.46 18.60 16.46
N ARG A 704 -7.58 17.84 15.78
CA ARG A 704 -6.72 16.80 16.38
C ARG A 704 -5.27 17.26 16.57
N PRO A 705 -4.56 16.73 17.57
CA PRO A 705 -3.18 17.11 17.84
C PRO A 705 -2.24 16.64 16.72
N ILE A 706 -1.46 17.58 16.20
CA ILE A 706 -0.43 17.39 15.14
C ILE A 706 0.89 18.09 15.49
N GLY A 707 1.02 18.57 16.74
CA GLY A 707 2.21 19.30 17.20
C GLY A 707 3.50 18.48 17.21
N ASN A 708 3.40 17.14 17.17
CA ASN A 708 4.55 16.22 17.15
C ASN A 708 5.14 16.01 15.74
N TRP A 709 4.53 16.57 14.69
CA TRP A 709 5.05 16.47 13.33
C TRP A 709 6.42 17.12 13.19
N ASN A 710 7.32 16.46 12.47
CA ASN A 710 8.59 17.02 12.07
C ASN A 710 8.40 17.87 10.81
N THR A 711 8.49 19.20 10.93
CA THR A 711 8.30 20.15 9.83
C THR A 711 9.61 20.76 9.32
N ALA A 712 10.77 20.24 9.73
CA ALA A 712 12.07 20.86 9.43
C ALA A 712 12.38 21.01 7.92
N ASN A 713 11.74 20.19 7.08
CA ASN A 713 11.89 20.22 5.61
C ASN A 713 10.76 20.97 4.89
N ALA A 714 9.78 21.51 5.62
CA ALA A 714 8.66 22.23 5.04
C ALA A 714 9.10 23.55 4.38
N VAL A 715 8.65 23.78 3.15
CA VAL A 715 8.91 25.01 2.38
C VAL A 715 7.62 25.80 2.14
N TRP A 716 6.51 25.09 1.90
CA TRP A 716 5.21 25.69 1.56
C TRP A 716 4.16 25.33 2.61
N MET A 717 3.64 26.32 3.33
CA MET A 717 2.57 26.18 4.34
C MET A 717 1.39 27.15 4.10
N ALA A 718 1.34 27.79 2.94
CA ALA A 718 0.27 28.70 2.57
C ALA A 718 -1.10 28.01 2.68
N GLU A 719 -2.11 28.73 3.18
CA GLU A 719 -3.50 28.25 3.30
C GLU A 719 -3.72 27.01 4.19
N MET A 720 -2.72 26.50 4.91
CA MET A 720 -2.80 25.18 5.57
C MET A 720 -4.06 24.97 6.42
N PHE A 721 -4.50 25.99 7.16
CA PHE A 721 -5.70 25.99 8.01
C PHE A 721 -6.75 27.04 7.58
N LYS A 722 -6.70 27.49 6.32
CA LYS A 722 -7.68 28.45 5.79
C LYS A 722 -9.11 27.90 5.93
N ASN A 723 -10.01 28.61 6.60
CA ASN A 723 -11.37 28.18 6.97
C ASN A 723 -11.46 26.90 7.82
N ALA A 724 -10.38 26.46 8.49
CA ALA A 724 -10.43 25.38 9.48
C ALA A 724 -11.00 25.91 10.80
N VAL A 725 -12.29 26.26 10.80
CA VAL A 725 -12.94 27.09 11.84
C VAL A 725 -12.83 26.53 13.27
N SER A 726 -12.72 25.21 13.42
CA SER A 726 -12.62 24.52 14.72
C SER A 726 -11.18 24.28 15.20
N PHE A 727 -10.18 24.45 14.33
CA PHE A 727 -8.81 24.06 14.65
C PHE A 727 -8.19 24.95 15.72
N ASN A 728 -7.81 24.36 16.86
CA ASN A 728 -7.16 25.07 17.96
C ASN A 728 -6.26 24.11 18.77
N ARG A 729 -5.26 23.51 18.11
CA ARG A 729 -4.31 22.58 18.71
C ARG A 729 -2.88 23.10 18.63
N ASP A 730 -2.10 22.78 19.66
CA ASP A 730 -0.72 23.23 19.80
C ASP A 730 0.14 22.74 18.62
N ILE A 731 0.81 23.71 17.99
CA ILE A 731 1.76 23.58 16.88
C ILE A 731 2.99 24.46 17.12
N GLY A 732 3.19 24.94 18.35
CA GLY A 732 4.27 25.86 18.70
C GLY A 732 5.67 25.24 18.56
N ASN A 733 5.76 23.90 18.60
CA ASN A 733 7.02 23.15 18.48
C ASN A 733 7.48 22.89 17.03
N TRP A 734 6.71 23.32 16.03
CA TRP A 734 7.10 23.15 14.63
C TRP A 734 8.36 23.94 14.29
N ASN A 735 9.25 23.31 13.52
CA ASN A 735 10.40 23.98 12.93
C ASN A 735 9.99 24.61 11.60
N THR A 736 9.96 25.94 11.54
CA THR A 736 9.56 26.71 10.35
C THR A 736 10.74 27.38 9.63
N GLY A 737 11.99 27.05 9.98
CA GLY A 737 13.17 27.79 9.51
C GLY A 737 13.38 27.78 7.99
N HIS A 738 12.83 26.79 7.28
CA HIS A 738 12.88 26.67 5.82
C HIS A 738 11.61 27.13 5.10
N VAL A 739 10.58 27.54 5.85
CA VAL A 739 9.29 27.94 5.26
C VAL A 739 9.44 29.31 4.60
N LEU A 740 9.01 29.41 3.34
CA LEU A 740 9.08 30.65 2.55
C LEU A 740 7.71 31.33 2.43
N TYR A 741 6.63 30.54 2.47
CA TYR A 741 5.25 30.95 2.14
C TYR A 741 4.27 30.53 3.24
N MET A 742 3.62 31.50 3.88
CA MET A 742 2.63 31.32 4.96
C MET A 742 1.36 32.18 4.75
N GLN A 743 1.17 32.76 3.56
CA GLN A 743 -0.01 33.57 3.27
C GLN A 743 -1.29 32.77 3.51
N HIS A 744 -2.31 33.44 4.05
CA HIS A 744 -3.61 32.86 4.39
C HIS A 744 -3.60 31.64 5.34
N MET A 745 -2.49 31.34 6.04
CA MET A 745 -2.35 30.08 6.80
C MET A 745 -3.50 29.85 7.80
N PHE A 746 -3.98 30.88 8.49
CA PHE A 746 -5.08 30.85 9.45
C PHE A 746 -6.24 31.78 9.04
N ASP A 747 -6.37 32.09 7.74
CA ASP A 747 -7.45 32.90 7.21
C ASP A 747 -8.81 32.25 7.52
N ASN A 748 -9.66 32.94 8.28
CA ASN A 748 -10.95 32.49 8.81
C ASN A 748 -10.88 31.24 9.71
N ALA A 749 -9.73 30.97 10.34
CA ALA A 749 -9.60 29.96 11.39
C ALA A 749 -10.13 30.51 12.72
N THR A 750 -11.46 30.63 12.83
CA THR A 750 -12.11 31.46 13.85
C THR A 750 -11.79 31.10 15.31
N ALA A 751 -11.47 29.82 15.61
CA ALA A 751 -11.15 29.36 16.96
C ALA A 751 -9.65 29.37 17.29
N PHE A 752 -8.76 29.60 16.31
CA PHE A 752 -7.32 29.43 16.48
C PHE A 752 -6.74 30.49 17.42
N ASN A 753 -6.08 30.05 18.50
CA ASN A 753 -5.44 30.93 19.48
C ASN A 753 -4.28 30.23 20.21
N GLN A 754 -3.36 29.59 19.46
CA GLN A 754 -2.25 28.80 20.03
C GLN A 754 -0.91 29.55 19.98
N PRO A 755 -0.01 29.34 20.95
CA PRO A 755 1.24 30.09 21.05
C PRO A 755 2.25 29.66 19.98
N ILE A 756 2.39 30.47 18.93
CA ILE A 756 3.31 30.26 17.79
C ILE A 756 4.46 31.28 17.73
N GLY A 757 4.65 32.05 18.82
CA GLY A 757 5.69 33.07 18.90
C GLY A 757 7.13 32.54 18.79
N ASN A 758 7.33 31.23 19.02
CA ASN A 758 8.64 30.56 18.93
C ASN A 758 9.04 30.14 17.51
N TRP A 759 8.16 30.32 16.52
CA TRP A 759 8.48 29.98 15.13
C TRP A 759 9.61 30.84 14.57
N ASN A 760 10.50 30.20 13.79
CA ASN A 760 11.53 30.90 13.04
C ASN A 760 10.96 31.38 11.70
N THR A 761 10.74 32.69 11.56
CA THR A 761 10.17 33.31 10.36
C THR A 761 11.21 34.01 9.49
N ALA A 762 12.51 33.86 9.76
CA ALA A 762 13.58 34.64 9.10
C ALA A 762 13.64 34.45 7.57
N SER A 763 13.11 33.34 7.07
CA SER A 763 13.07 32.99 5.64
C SER A 763 11.76 33.39 4.95
N VAL A 764 10.73 33.77 5.71
CA VAL A 764 9.38 34.02 5.18
C VAL A 764 9.35 35.33 4.40
N ARG A 765 8.74 35.30 3.20
CA ARG A 765 8.63 36.48 2.32
C ARG A 765 7.22 37.07 2.23
N ASP A 766 6.19 36.24 2.42
CA ASP A 766 4.78 36.63 2.31
C ASP A 766 3.98 36.14 3.53
N MET A 767 3.38 37.09 4.25
CA MET A 767 2.49 36.87 5.41
C MET A 767 1.09 37.45 5.17
N SER A 768 0.74 37.77 3.92
CA SER A 768 -0.54 38.38 3.60
C SER A 768 -1.72 37.50 4.06
N TRP A 769 -2.71 38.14 4.67
CA TRP A 769 -3.95 37.54 5.17
C TRP A 769 -3.76 36.38 6.17
N MET A 770 -2.58 36.23 6.78
CA MET A 770 -2.26 35.06 7.61
C MET A 770 -3.25 34.82 8.75
N PHE A 771 -3.73 35.86 9.42
CA PHE A 771 -4.73 35.81 10.51
C PHE A 771 -6.02 36.56 10.17
N ASN A 772 -6.31 36.74 8.88
CA ASN A 772 -7.55 37.38 8.45
C ASN A 772 -8.75 36.64 9.06
N ARG A 773 -9.70 37.32 9.71
CA ARG A 773 -10.87 36.73 10.37
C ARG A 773 -10.55 35.64 11.42
N ALA A 774 -9.32 35.59 11.94
CA ALA A 774 -8.97 34.76 13.10
C ALA A 774 -9.44 35.47 14.38
N TYR A 775 -10.77 35.54 14.59
CA TYR A 775 -11.41 36.41 15.58
C TYR A 775 -10.87 36.27 17.01
N GLN A 776 -10.44 35.07 17.41
CA GLN A 776 -9.95 34.74 18.75
C GLN A 776 -8.42 34.86 18.91
N PHE A 777 -7.68 35.08 17.83
CA PHE A 777 -6.22 35.04 17.87
C PHE A 777 -5.65 36.24 18.64
N ASN A 778 -4.92 35.98 19.73
CA ASN A 778 -4.30 37.02 20.55
C ASN A 778 -3.03 36.51 21.25
N GLN A 779 -2.11 35.90 20.48
CA GLN A 779 -0.86 35.33 21.01
C GLN A 779 0.35 36.21 20.67
N PRO A 780 1.39 36.24 21.52
CA PRO A 780 2.56 37.10 21.31
C PRO A 780 3.37 36.66 20.09
N LEU A 781 3.71 37.64 19.23
CA LEU A 781 4.48 37.43 17.98
C LEU A 781 5.75 38.29 17.91
N SER A 782 6.14 38.94 19.02
CA SER A 782 7.27 39.87 19.04
C SER A 782 8.63 39.23 18.75
N GLY A 783 8.74 37.90 18.87
CA GLY A 783 9.96 37.13 18.57
C GLY A 783 10.17 36.83 17.09
N TRP A 784 9.19 37.11 16.23
CA TRP A 784 9.30 36.84 14.79
C TRP A 784 10.30 37.77 14.10
N ASN A 785 11.11 37.19 13.22
CA ASN A 785 11.96 37.95 12.32
C ASN A 785 11.21 38.23 11.02
N THR A 786 10.79 39.48 10.82
CA THR A 786 10.06 39.94 9.63
C THR A 786 10.96 40.60 8.58
N GLY A 787 12.28 40.59 8.77
CA GLY A 787 13.21 41.37 7.95
C GLY A 787 13.26 40.97 6.46
N GLN A 788 12.73 39.81 6.08
CA GLN A 788 12.62 39.37 4.67
C GLN A 788 11.20 39.48 4.09
N VAL A 789 10.22 39.92 4.90
CA VAL A 789 8.81 39.99 4.50
C VAL A 789 8.60 41.20 3.58
N VAL A 790 7.93 40.97 2.45
CA VAL A 790 7.61 42.00 1.45
C VAL A 790 6.13 42.40 1.51
N ASN A 791 5.24 41.45 1.80
CA ASN A 791 3.79 41.63 1.79
C ASN A 791 3.16 41.26 3.14
N MET A 792 2.51 42.24 3.78
CA MET A 792 1.74 42.08 5.02
C MET A 792 0.26 42.44 4.83
N THR A 793 -0.22 42.54 3.59
CA THR A 793 -1.59 42.93 3.27
C THR A 793 -2.60 42.09 4.06
N GLY A 794 -3.47 42.74 4.83
CA GLY A 794 -4.57 42.09 5.55
C GLY A 794 -4.16 41.09 6.65
N MET A 795 -2.91 41.10 7.12
CA MET A 795 -2.40 40.05 8.03
C MET A 795 -3.29 39.84 9.27
N PHE A 796 -3.81 40.92 9.87
CA PHE A 796 -4.71 40.90 11.04
C PHE A 796 -6.09 41.48 10.75
N SER A 797 -6.51 41.53 9.47
CA SER A 797 -7.83 42.02 9.10
C SER A 797 -8.91 41.17 9.81
N PHE A 798 -9.89 41.79 10.47
CA PHE A 798 -10.92 41.16 11.29
C PHE A 798 -10.41 40.29 12.46
N ALA A 799 -9.13 40.37 12.85
CA ALA A 799 -8.63 39.73 14.07
C ALA A 799 -9.05 40.53 15.32
N THR A 800 -10.35 40.50 15.63
CA THR A 800 -11.00 41.41 16.60
C THR A 800 -10.43 41.37 18.01
N ALA A 801 -9.82 40.24 18.43
CA ALA A 801 -9.21 40.07 19.75
C ALA A 801 -7.71 40.43 19.80
N PHE A 802 -7.06 40.64 18.65
CA PHE A 802 -5.61 40.78 18.59
C PHE A 802 -5.15 42.13 19.16
N ASN A 803 -4.31 42.08 20.21
CA ASN A 803 -3.74 43.27 20.84
C ASN A 803 -2.36 42.98 21.46
N GLN A 804 -1.44 42.42 20.66
CA GLN A 804 -0.09 42.04 21.10
C GLN A 804 0.98 42.98 20.52
N PRO A 805 2.09 43.22 21.25
CA PRO A 805 3.11 44.18 20.82
C PRO A 805 3.85 43.71 19.57
N LEU A 806 3.94 44.60 18.57
CA LEU A 806 4.61 44.36 17.28
C LEU A 806 5.71 45.38 16.96
N ASN A 807 6.00 46.32 17.86
CA ASN A 807 6.89 47.46 17.59
C ASN A 807 8.32 47.02 17.20
N GLY A 808 8.77 45.86 17.68
CA GLY A 808 10.11 45.31 17.40
C GLY A 808 10.28 44.65 16.02
N TRP A 809 9.24 44.58 15.20
CA TRP A 809 9.33 44.01 13.86
C TRP A 809 10.15 44.89 12.92
N ASN A 810 11.01 44.24 12.11
CA ASN A 810 11.71 44.92 11.03
C ASN A 810 10.83 44.97 9.78
N THR A 811 10.29 46.15 9.46
CA THR A 811 9.42 46.36 8.30
C THR A 811 10.12 47.03 7.11
N SER A 812 11.45 47.19 7.11
CA SER A 812 12.17 47.97 6.09
C SER A 812 12.00 47.44 4.66
N ASN A 813 11.72 46.14 4.52
CA ASN A 813 11.50 45.46 3.24
C ASN A 813 10.02 45.31 2.86
N VAL A 814 9.09 45.76 3.71
CA VAL A 814 7.65 45.66 3.46
C VAL A 814 7.21 46.77 2.50
N HIS A 815 6.53 46.37 1.43
CA HIS A 815 6.02 47.29 0.41
C HIS A 815 4.49 47.46 0.48
N TYR A 816 3.78 46.44 0.96
CA TYR A 816 2.32 46.38 0.96
C TYR A 816 1.77 46.14 2.38
N MET A 817 1.01 47.11 2.91
CA MET A 817 0.39 47.08 4.24
C MET A 817 -1.11 47.42 4.22
N ALA A 818 -1.74 47.40 3.04
CA ALA A 818 -3.17 47.63 2.94
C ALA A 818 -3.93 46.63 3.83
N PHE A 819 -5.02 47.07 4.45
CA PHE A 819 -5.89 46.26 5.30
C PHE A 819 -5.24 45.62 6.56
N MET A 820 -3.98 45.94 6.90
CA MET A 820 -3.20 45.23 7.93
C MET A 820 -3.98 44.96 9.23
N PHE A 821 -4.69 45.96 9.74
CA PHE A 821 -5.51 45.93 10.96
C PHE A 821 -6.97 46.35 10.68
N ASP A 822 -7.45 46.20 9.45
CA ASP A 822 -8.84 46.48 9.08
C ASP A 822 -9.79 45.69 10.00
N HIS A 823 -10.68 46.34 10.74
CA HIS A 823 -11.58 45.77 11.75
C HIS A 823 -10.89 45.04 12.93
N ALA A 824 -9.61 45.26 13.20
CA ALA A 824 -8.93 44.76 14.39
C ALA A 824 -9.31 45.61 15.62
N SER A 825 -10.56 45.49 16.08
CA SER A 825 -11.20 46.40 17.04
C SER A 825 -10.48 46.56 18.39
N ALA A 826 -9.72 45.55 18.84
CA ALA A 826 -8.98 45.59 20.11
C ALA A 826 -7.55 46.13 19.98
N PHE A 827 -7.02 46.29 18.76
CA PHE A 827 -5.61 46.60 18.56
C PHE A 827 -5.28 48.04 18.95
N ASN A 828 -4.38 48.22 19.92
CA ASN A 828 -3.90 49.52 20.36
C ASN A 828 -2.46 49.44 20.90
N GLN A 829 -1.54 48.89 20.11
CA GLN A 829 -0.14 48.74 20.47
C GLN A 829 0.75 49.72 19.69
N PRO A 830 1.85 50.21 20.29
CA PRO A 830 2.76 51.14 19.63
C PRO A 830 3.41 50.50 18.39
N LEU A 831 3.54 51.32 17.34
CA LEU A 831 4.14 50.98 16.04
C LEU A 831 5.15 52.04 15.55
N ASP A 832 5.61 52.91 16.44
CA ASP A 832 6.49 54.05 16.17
C ASP A 832 7.90 53.66 15.69
N GLN A 833 8.32 52.41 15.87
CA GLN A 833 9.63 51.91 15.43
C GLN A 833 9.61 51.27 14.05
N TRP A 834 8.43 51.16 13.41
CA TRP A 834 8.33 50.60 12.07
C TRP A 834 8.97 51.51 11.02
N ASN A 835 9.78 50.90 10.15
CA ASN A 835 10.30 51.58 8.96
C ASN A 835 9.30 51.42 7.81
N THR A 836 8.63 52.51 7.46
CA THR A 836 7.60 52.56 6.39
C THR A 836 8.11 53.17 5.09
N ALA A 837 9.40 53.47 4.96
CA ALA A 837 9.96 54.20 3.82
C ALA A 837 9.72 53.51 2.46
N SER A 838 9.56 52.18 2.46
CA SER A 838 9.31 51.36 1.27
C SER A 838 7.82 51.10 1.00
N VAL A 839 6.93 51.50 1.92
CA VAL A 839 5.49 51.21 1.83
C VAL A 839 4.81 52.16 0.85
N ASN A 840 4.17 51.60 -0.18
CA ASN A 840 3.51 52.39 -1.22
C ASN A 840 2.02 52.62 -0.95
N THR A 841 1.37 51.74 -0.19
CA THR A 841 -0.07 51.84 0.12
C THR A 841 -0.36 51.40 1.55
N MET A 842 -1.20 52.19 2.22
CA MET A 842 -1.77 51.94 3.56
C MET A 842 -3.30 52.02 3.51
N GLU A 843 -3.89 51.75 2.33
CA GLU A 843 -5.34 51.72 2.15
C GLU A 843 -6.00 50.84 3.23
N LYS A 844 -6.98 51.41 3.96
CA LYS A 844 -7.73 50.72 5.02
C LYS A 844 -6.89 50.08 6.12
N MET A 845 -5.64 50.51 6.32
CA MET A 845 -4.72 49.87 7.25
C MET A 845 -5.30 49.73 8.68
N PHE A 846 -6.03 50.73 9.16
CA PHE A 846 -6.70 50.75 10.47
C PHE A 846 -8.21 50.97 10.35
N ASN A 847 -8.82 50.74 9.18
CA ASN A 847 -10.25 50.98 8.99
C ASN A 847 -11.06 50.23 10.06
N SER A 848 -11.91 50.94 10.81
CA SER A 848 -12.73 50.38 11.91
C SER A 848 -11.93 49.68 13.03
N ALA A 849 -10.64 49.97 13.20
CA ALA A 849 -9.84 49.57 14.37
C ALA A 849 -10.15 50.48 15.58
N SER A 850 -11.33 50.31 16.16
CA SER A 850 -11.95 51.27 17.08
C SER A 850 -11.14 51.65 18.33
N SER A 851 -10.21 50.80 18.78
CA SER A 851 -9.37 51.08 19.96
C SER A 851 -8.04 51.77 19.61
N PHE A 852 -7.70 51.90 18.33
CA PHE A 852 -6.37 52.36 17.92
C PHE A 852 -6.20 53.86 18.17
N ASP A 853 -5.26 54.21 19.05
CA ASP A 853 -4.89 55.60 19.39
C ASP A 853 -3.40 55.67 19.75
N GLN A 854 -2.53 55.59 18.73
CA GLN A 854 -1.07 55.63 18.89
C GLN A 854 -0.44 56.72 18.03
N ASN A 855 0.71 57.23 18.47
CA ASN A 855 1.47 58.24 17.73
C ASN A 855 2.22 57.61 16.54
N LEU A 856 1.89 58.06 15.32
CA LEU A 856 2.52 57.61 14.06
C LEU A 856 3.22 58.75 13.29
N GLY A 857 3.42 59.91 13.92
CA GLY A 857 4.03 61.07 13.25
C GLY A 857 5.48 60.86 12.80
N GLY A 858 6.18 59.89 13.39
CA GLY A 858 7.54 59.53 13.01
C GLY A 858 7.66 58.61 11.78
N TRP A 859 6.56 58.10 11.23
CA TRP A 859 6.59 57.21 10.07
C TRP A 859 7.13 57.90 8.82
N ASN A 860 7.98 57.20 8.07
CA ASN A 860 8.49 57.69 6.79
C ASN A 860 7.45 57.45 5.69
N ILE A 861 6.95 58.54 5.10
CA ILE A 861 5.89 58.49 4.08
C ILE A 861 6.38 58.88 2.67
N SER A 862 7.70 58.92 2.43
CA SER A 862 8.27 59.35 1.15
C SER A 862 7.83 58.52 -0.07
N SER A 863 7.48 57.24 0.15
CA SER A 863 6.97 56.34 -0.90
C SER A 863 5.45 56.20 -0.95
N LEU A 864 4.72 56.78 0.01
CA LEU A 864 3.28 56.61 0.15
C LEU A 864 2.54 57.22 -1.04
N GLN A 865 1.72 56.41 -1.72
CA GLN A 865 0.87 56.83 -2.84
C GLN A 865 -0.59 56.96 -2.43
N ASN A 866 -1.05 56.05 -1.56
CA ASN A 866 -2.45 55.94 -1.20
C ASN A 866 -2.62 55.54 0.27
N ALA A 867 -3.36 56.34 1.02
CA ALA A 867 -3.80 56.06 2.39
C ALA A 867 -5.33 56.29 2.53
N ALA A 868 -6.08 56.02 1.45
CA ALA A 868 -7.53 56.11 1.45
C ALA A 868 -8.12 55.19 2.53
N MET A 869 -9.09 55.73 3.27
CA MET A 869 -9.79 55.03 4.35
C MET A 869 -8.87 54.47 5.45
N MET A 870 -7.64 54.98 5.59
CA MET A 870 -6.66 54.45 6.56
C MET A 870 -7.22 54.42 7.99
N PHE A 871 -7.84 55.51 8.45
CA PHE A 871 -8.47 55.63 9.77
C PHE A 871 -10.00 55.73 9.70
N HIS A 872 -10.63 55.27 8.62
CA HIS A 872 -12.09 55.36 8.50
C HIS A 872 -12.77 54.67 9.71
N ASN A 873 -13.72 55.35 10.36
CA ASN A 873 -14.34 54.93 11.64
C ASN A 873 -13.38 54.77 12.84
N VAL A 874 -12.19 55.36 12.81
CA VAL A 874 -11.25 55.44 13.95
C VAL A 874 -11.18 56.88 14.45
N THR A 875 -10.92 57.06 15.75
CA THR A 875 -10.69 58.37 16.38
C THR A 875 -9.35 58.35 17.08
N LEU A 876 -8.33 58.96 16.47
CA LEU A 876 -7.10 59.26 17.18
C LEU A 876 -7.35 60.41 18.15
N SER A 877 -6.71 60.38 19.31
CA SER A 877 -6.64 61.54 20.19
C SER A 877 -6.02 62.71 19.45
N THR A 878 -6.48 63.93 19.75
CA THR A 878 -5.98 65.15 19.10
C THR A 878 -4.47 65.28 19.19
N SER A 879 -3.86 64.91 20.32
CA SER A 879 -2.41 64.89 20.48
C SER A 879 -1.70 63.95 19.49
N ASN A 880 -2.25 62.77 19.23
CA ASN A 880 -1.68 61.80 18.30
C ASN A 880 -1.92 62.21 16.85
N TYR A 881 -3.10 62.76 16.54
CA TYR A 881 -3.41 63.24 15.19
C TYR A 881 -2.62 64.49 14.81
N ASP A 882 -2.45 65.43 15.74
CA ASP A 882 -1.59 66.61 15.58
C ASP A 882 -0.14 66.19 15.33
N ALA A 883 0.39 65.27 16.15
CA ALA A 883 1.74 64.74 15.95
C ALA A 883 1.90 64.07 14.58
N LEU A 884 0.87 63.37 14.10
CA LEU A 884 0.84 62.75 12.78
C LEU A 884 0.93 63.80 11.67
N LEU A 885 0.04 64.79 11.68
CA LEU A 885 0.00 65.85 10.66
C LEU A 885 1.32 66.64 10.61
N ILE A 886 1.82 67.07 11.78
CA ILE A 886 3.08 67.82 11.89
C ILE A 886 4.26 66.99 11.40
N GLY A 887 4.36 65.73 11.86
CA GLY A 887 5.45 64.85 11.50
C GLY A 887 5.48 64.49 10.01
N TRP A 888 4.32 64.29 9.39
CA TRP A 888 4.19 63.95 7.97
C TRP A 888 4.45 65.14 7.06
N GLN A 889 4.00 66.34 7.42
CA GLN A 889 4.31 67.56 6.67
C GLN A 889 5.79 67.94 6.79
N GLY A 890 6.41 67.73 7.97
CA GLY A 890 7.79 68.09 8.25
C GLY A 890 8.87 67.24 7.57
N GLN A 891 8.50 66.27 6.73
CA GLN A 891 9.41 65.35 6.05
C GLN A 891 9.14 65.29 4.54
N ALA A 892 10.03 64.62 3.80
CA ALA A 892 9.82 64.40 2.36
C ALA A 892 8.63 63.44 2.13
N HIS A 893 7.67 63.88 1.32
CA HIS A 893 6.45 63.14 1.01
C HIS A 893 6.02 63.38 -0.45
N ARG A 894 5.05 62.60 -0.95
CA ARG A 894 4.50 62.74 -2.31
C ARG A 894 3.34 63.74 -2.33
N ASN A 895 3.15 64.40 -3.46
CA ASN A 895 1.98 65.24 -3.72
C ASN A 895 0.76 64.41 -4.13
N ASN A 896 -0.43 64.97 -3.94
CA ASN A 896 -1.71 64.36 -4.35
C ASN A 896 -2.04 63.02 -3.68
N VAL A 897 -1.63 62.82 -2.42
CA VAL A 897 -1.98 61.63 -1.64
C VAL A 897 -3.42 61.78 -1.10
N VAL A 898 -4.20 60.70 -1.20
CA VAL A 898 -5.51 60.59 -0.53
C VAL A 898 -5.29 60.00 0.86
N PHE A 899 -5.74 60.72 1.89
CA PHE A 899 -5.60 60.34 3.29
C PHE A 899 -6.93 60.50 4.03
N ASP A 900 -7.32 59.48 4.79
CA ASP A 900 -8.50 59.52 5.66
C ASP A 900 -8.04 59.41 7.11
N GLY A 901 -8.10 60.54 7.83
CA GLY A 901 -7.84 60.68 9.26
C GLY A 901 -9.01 60.24 10.15
N GLY A 902 -10.12 59.76 9.57
CA GLY A 902 -11.25 59.21 10.30
C GLY A 902 -12.09 60.27 10.99
N ASN A 903 -12.49 59.97 12.23
CA ASN A 903 -13.21 60.90 13.10
C ASN A 903 -12.26 61.79 13.92
N SER A 904 -10.93 61.68 13.69
CA SER A 904 -9.90 62.38 14.45
C SER A 904 -9.99 63.88 14.24
N ARG A 905 -9.86 64.65 15.32
CA ARG A 905 -9.84 66.12 15.28
C ARG A 905 -8.42 66.63 15.46
N TYR A 906 -8.14 67.81 14.91
CA TYR A 906 -6.82 68.44 14.98
C TYR A 906 -6.88 69.80 15.67
N CYS A 907 -5.77 70.19 16.29
CA CYS A 907 -5.56 71.54 16.79
C CYS A 907 -4.17 72.05 16.40
N LEU A 908 -3.11 71.58 17.05
CA LEU A 908 -1.74 72.02 16.77
C LEU A 908 -1.28 71.67 15.34
N GLY A 909 -1.87 70.67 14.72
CA GLY A 909 -1.58 70.23 13.35
C GLY A 909 -2.24 71.05 12.26
N GLU A 910 -3.00 72.10 12.57
CA GLU A 910 -3.76 72.88 11.59
C GLU A 910 -2.89 73.45 10.46
N ASP A 911 -1.78 74.10 10.77
CA ASP A 911 -0.86 74.65 9.77
C ASP A 911 -0.29 73.56 8.86
N ALA A 912 0.15 72.46 9.45
CA ALA A 912 0.71 71.31 8.73
C ALA A 912 -0.34 70.69 7.78
N ARG A 913 -1.56 70.51 8.26
CA ARG A 913 -2.70 70.03 7.47
C ARG A 913 -3.03 70.95 6.30
N ASN A 914 -3.06 72.26 6.54
CA ASN A 914 -3.35 73.24 5.51
C ASN A 914 -2.26 73.29 4.42
N ILE A 915 -0.99 73.07 4.78
CA ILE A 915 0.12 72.92 3.82
C ILE A 915 -0.09 71.66 2.97
N LEU A 916 -0.33 70.51 3.60
CA LEU A 916 -0.57 69.25 2.90
C LEU A 916 -1.70 69.36 1.86
N ILE A 917 -2.80 70.02 2.20
CA ILE A 917 -3.95 70.21 1.30
C ILE A 917 -3.64 71.25 0.21
N ASN A 918 -3.24 72.46 0.60
CA ASN A 918 -3.23 73.62 -0.30
C ASN A 918 -1.94 73.72 -1.13
N GLN A 919 -0.81 73.23 -0.60
CA GLN A 919 0.50 73.30 -1.26
C GLN A 919 0.89 71.95 -1.87
N ASP A 920 0.64 70.84 -1.16
CA ASP A 920 1.06 69.51 -1.59
C ASP A 920 -0.07 68.73 -2.32
N GLY A 921 -1.28 69.30 -2.40
CA GLY A 921 -2.41 68.77 -3.16
C GLY A 921 -3.09 67.55 -2.55
N TRP A 922 -2.86 67.27 -1.26
CA TRP A 922 -3.48 66.13 -0.58
C TRP A 922 -5.00 66.28 -0.48
N THR A 923 -5.70 65.15 -0.52
CA THR A 923 -7.12 65.07 -0.17
C THR A 923 -7.24 64.44 1.21
N ILE A 924 -7.55 65.25 2.22
CA ILE A 924 -7.69 64.80 3.62
C ILE A 924 -9.16 64.81 4.02
N THR A 925 -9.65 63.68 4.56
CA THR A 925 -10.94 63.57 5.25
C THR A 925 -10.69 63.31 6.73
N ASP A 926 -11.26 64.12 7.64
CA ASP A 926 -11.08 64.01 9.09
C ASP A 926 -12.27 64.64 9.86
N GLY A 927 -12.20 64.63 11.19
CA GLY A 927 -13.23 65.18 12.09
C GLY A 927 -13.25 66.70 12.22
N GLY A 928 -12.41 67.42 11.46
CA GLY A 928 -12.26 68.88 11.54
C GLY A 928 -11.45 69.35 12.76
N SER A 929 -11.45 70.67 13.00
CA SER A 929 -10.73 71.25 14.13
C SER A 929 -11.35 70.87 15.49
N GLU A 930 -10.52 70.73 16.51
CA GLU A 930 -10.90 70.72 17.91
C GLU A 930 -10.77 72.14 18.47
N ALA A 931 -11.90 72.82 18.57
CA ALA A 931 -11.94 74.16 19.13
C ALA A 931 -11.83 74.10 20.67
N PRO A 932 -11.03 74.97 21.32
CA PRO A 932 -10.99 75.04 22.79
C PRO A 932 -12.40 75.29 23.35
N PRO A 933 -12.74 74.77 24.55
CA PRO A 933 -14.05 75.03 25.13
C PRO A 933 -14.25 76.54 25.36
N VAL A 934 -15.43 77.05 25.02
CA VAL A 934 -15.82 78.44 25.23
C VAL A 934 -17.21 78.48 25.84
N ASP A 935 -17.39 79.25 26.90
CA ASP A 935 -18.70 79.39 27.53
C ASP A 935 -19.68 80.05 26.56
N THR A 936 -20.96 79.68 26.63
CA THR A 936 -22.03 80.33 25.85
C THR A 936 -23.03 80.93 26.83
N LEU A 937 -23.36 82.20 26.64
CA LEU A 937 -24.36 82.91 27.44
C LEU A 937 -25.56 83.30 26.56
N PRO A 938 -26.77 83.39 27.13
CA PRO A 938 -27.92 83.84 26.37
C PRO A 938 -27.91 85.36 26.18
N ASP A 939 -28.50 85.81 25.09
CA ASP A 939 -28.82 87.23 24.89
C ASP A 939 -29.68 87.74 26.06
N THR A 940 -29.41 88.95 26.52
CA THR A 940 -30.03 89.49 27.74
C THR A 940 -30.55 90.90 27.52
N ASP A 941 -31.84 91.09 27.83
CA ASP A 941 -32.49 92.40 27.93
C ASP A 941 -32.53 92.84 29.40
N THR A 942 -32.00 94.02 29.71
CA THR A 942 -31.99 94.58 31.08
C THR A 942 -32.20 96.08 31.08
N CYS A 943 -32.59 96.64 32.22
CA CYS A 943 -32.71 98.08 32.41
C CYS A 943 -31.47 98.66 33.08
N ASP A 944 -31.05 99.84 32.63
CA ASP A 944 -29.92 100.66 33.11
C ASP A 944 -28.51 100.06 32.97
N PHE A 945 -28.30 98.81 33.38
CA PHE A 945 -27.00 98.14 33.28
C PHE A 945 -27.10 96.61 33.28
N TYR A 946 -26.05 95.94 32.80
CA TYR A 946 -25.83 94.49 32.89
C TYR A 946 -24.49 94.18 33.55
N VAL A 947 -24.46 93.24 34.49
CA VAL A 947 -23.21 92.80 35.13
C VAL A 947 -22.77 91.48 34.52
N LEU A 948 -21.57 91.43 33.95
CA LEU A 948 -21.05 90.22 33.32
C LEU A 948 -20.90 89.09 34.36
N PRO A 949 -21.44 87.88 34.10
CA PRO A 949 -21.27 86.76 35.01
C PRO A 949 -19.83 86.21 34.99
N ASN A 950 -19.52 85.30 35.91
CA ASN A 950 -18.26 84.56 35.87
C ASN A 950 -18.28 83.54 34.72
N LEU A 951 -17.18 83.46 33.99
CA LEU A 951 -16.93 82.41 32.99
C LEU A 951 -16.15 81.24 33.59
N THR A 952 -16.42 80.06 33.06
CA THR A 952 -15.68 78.81 33.26
C THR A 952 -14.62 78.64 32.17
N ASN A 953 -14.95 78.95 30.90
CA ASN A 953 -14.04 78.85 29.76
C ASN A 953 -14.08 80.11 28.87
N GLY A 954 -12.89 80.63 28.52
CA GLY A 954 -12.73 81.82 27.69
C GLY A 954 -12.65 83.14 28.46
N ASN A 955 -12.43 84.23 27.73
CA ASN A 955 -12.41 85.61 28.24
C ASN A 955 -13.36 86.49 27.44
N TYR A 956 -13.93 87.53 28.06
CA TYR A 956 -14.82 88.47 27.36
C TYR A 956 -14.05 89.50 26.53
N TYR A 957 -14.59 89.85 25.36
CA TYR A 957 -14.08 90.86 24.44
C TYR A 957 -15.22 91.64 23.80
N THR A 958 -14.94 92.89 23.42
CA THR A 958 -15.91 93.75 22.72
C THR A 958 -15.94 93.55 21.19
N GLN A 959 -15.03 92.76 20.62
CA GLN A 959 -14.97 92.43 19.19
C GLN A 959 -14.61 90.95 18.97
N SER A 960 -15.01 90.42 17.81
CA SER A 960 -14.75 89.04 17.40
C SER A 960 -13.25 88.71 17.23
N GLY A 961 -12.89 87.45 17.40
CA GLY A 961 -11.54 86.91 17.30
C GLY A 961 -10.64 87.30 18.47
N GLY A 962 -11.22 87.53 19.66
CA GLY A 962 -10.45 87.98 20.83
C GLY A 962 -9.89 89.40 20.71
N ASN A 963 -10.47 90.23 19.83
CA ASN A 963 -10.02 91.60 19.57
C ASN A 963 -10.80 92.65 20.39
N GLY A 964 -10.38 93.91 20.32
CA GLY A 964 -11.03 95.00 21.05
C GLY A 964 -10.61 95.09 22.53
N THR A 965 -11.49 95.60 23.39
CA THR A 965 -11.23 95.70 24.83
C THR A 965 -11.62 94.40 25.53
N GLN A 966 -10.68 93.80 26.27
CA GLN A 966 -11.00 92.66 27.14
C GLN A 966 -11.83 93.13 28.34
N LEU A 967 -12.93 92.44 28.60
CA LEU A 967 -13.80 92.69 29.75
C LEU A 967 -13.61 91.58 30.79
N HIS A 968 -13.94 91.88 32.05
CA HIS A 968 -13.79 90.95 33.17
C HIS A 968 -15.15 90.61 33.78
N ALA A 969 -15.23 89.41 34.35
CA ALA A 969 -16.41 89.04 35.11
C ALA A 969 -16.67 90.08 36.22
N ARG A 970 -17.95 90.43 36.39
CA ARG A 970 -18.48 91.52 37.23
C ARG A 970 -18.33 92.95 36.67
N ASP A 971 -17.72 93.13 35.51
CA ASP A 971 -17.79 94.42 34.82
C ASP A 971 -19.24 94.77 34.48
N THR A 972 -19.55 96.05 34.55
CA THR A 972 -20.91 96.57 34.34
C THR A 972 -21.00 97.25 32.98
N LEU A 973 -21.82 96.70 32.10
CA LEU A 973 -22.17 97.30 30.81
C LEU A 973 -23.34 98.25 31.00
N THR A 974 -23.27 99.47 30.44
CA THR A 974 -24.34 100.48 30.51
C THR A 974 -24.88 100.89 29.14
N THR A 975 -24.39 100.28 28.07
CA THR A 975 -24.84 100.49 26.68
C THR A 975 -25.06 99.16 25.99
N SER A 976 -26.07 99.07 25.14
CA SER A 976 -26.33 97.86 24.35
C SER A 976 -25.15 97.53 23.45
N GLN A 977 -24.67 96.29 23.49
CA GLN A 977 -23.56 95.81 22.67
C GLN A 977 -23.56 94.27 22.60
N THR A 978 -22.93 93.74 21.56
CA THR A 978 -22.55 92.33 21.48
C THR A 978 -21.27 92.11 22.28
N VAL A 979 -21.27 91.09 23.13
CA VAL A 979 -20.10 90.67 23.90
C VAL A 979 -19.64 89.31 23.38
N TYR A 980 -18.36 89.20 23.08
CA TYR A 980 -17.74 87.98 22.60
C TYR A 980 -17.05 87.27 23.76
N ILE A 981 -17.19 85.96 23.87
CA ILE A 981 -16.39 85.11 24.74
C ILE A 981 -15.43 84.38 23.83
N TYR A 982 -14.13 84.62 23.98
CA TYR A 982 -13.10 84.04 23.13
C TYR A 982 -12.16 83.18 23.98
N ALA A 983 -11.91 81.96 23.51
CA ALA A 983 -10.94 81.04 24.07
C ALA A 983 -9.90 80.74 23.00
N THR A 984 -8.62 80.89 23.35
CA THR A 984 -7.51 80.45 22.51
C THR A 984 -6.50 79.72 23.38
N ASN A 985 -5.90 78.66 22.84
CA ASN A 985 -4.72 78.02 23.43
C ASN A 985 -3.41 78.47 22.77
N GLY A 986 -3.45 79.54 21.98
CA GLY A 986 -2.31 80.07 21.21
C GLY A 986 -2.15 79.45 19.82
N HIS A 987 -2.91 78.40 19.50
CA HIS A 987 -2.85 77.70 18.21
C HIS A 987 -4.23 77.48 17.59
N CYS A 988 -5.23 77.16 18.42
CA CYS A 988 -6.63 77.01 18.04
C CYS A 988 -7.47 77.98 18.85
N ASP A 989 -8.54 78.45 18.24
CA ASP A 989 -9.47 79.34 18.90
C ASP A 989 -10.92 78.89 18.75
N ASN A 990 -11.74 79.40 19.67
CA ASN A 990 -13.17 79.23 19.68
C ASN A 990 -13.80 80.49 20.23
N GLU A 991 -14.96 80.84 19.69
CA GLU A 991 -15.69 82.04 20.08
C GLU A 991 -17.17 81.74 20.21
N SER A 992 -17.78 82.28 21.25
CA SER A 992 -19.22 82.50 21.30
C SER A 992 -19.48 84.01 21.43
N SER A 993 -20.71 84.44 21.15
CA SER A 993 -21.13 85.81 21.44
C SER A 993 -22.56 85.83 21.93
N PHE A 994 -22.91 86.88 22.65
CA PHE A 994 -24.27 87.14 23.10
C PHE A 994 -24.54 88.64 23.10
N ASP A 995 -25.77 89.01 22.79
CA ASP A 995 -26.22 90.40 22.74
C ASP A 995 -26.75 90.84 24.10
N VAL A 996 -26.27 91.98 24.58
CA VAL A 996 -26.81 92.64 25.77
C VAL A 996 -27.55 93.88 25.33
N HIS A 997 -28.87 93.90 25.47
CA HIS A 997 -29.69 95.08 25.21
C HIS A 997 -30.02 95.80 26.51
N ILE A 998 -29.58 97.05 26.62
CA ILE A 998 -29.77 97.89 27.81
C ILE A 998 -30.75 99.01 27.48
N TYR A 999 -31.90 99.00 28.16
CA TYR A 999 -32.92 100.02 28.04
C TYR A 999 -32.84 100.98 29.24
N PRO A 1000 -33.02 102.30 29.05
CA PRO A 1000 -33.14 103.20 30.19
C PRO A 1000 -34.42 102.86 30.97
N THR A 1001 -34.35 102.78 32.30
CA THR A 1001 -35.55 102.62 33.13
C THR A 1001 -36.54 103.75 32.81
N PRO A 1002 -37.79 103.45 32.43
CA PRO A 1002 -38.76 104.48 32.06
C PRO A 1002 -38.95 105.48 33.20
N GLN A 1003 -38.69 106.76 32.95
CA GLN A 1003 -39.01 107.83 33.89
C GLN A 1003 -40.54 107.94 33.97
N VAL A 1004 -41.12 107.63 35.15
CA VAL A 1004 -42.56 107.79 35.42
C VAL A 1004 -42.88 109.26 35.68
#